data_AF-A0A970KYW0-F1
#
_entry.id   AF-A0A970KYW0-F1
#
_cell.length_a   1.000
_cell.length_b   1.000
_cell.length_c   1.000
_cell.angle_alpha   90.00
_cell.angle_beta   90.00
_cell.angle_gamma   90.00
#
_symmetry.space_group_name_H-M   'P 1'
#
loop_
_entity.id
_entity.type
_entity.pdbx_description
1 polymer ?
#
loop_
_entity_poly.entity_id
_entity_poly.type
_entity_poly.pdbx_seq_one_letter_code
_entity_poly.pdbx_strand_id
1 'polypeptide(L)'
;MRRFLPFAALVLCLILLPGVGVETSAADKDVIEVVNAGFEELVEGDPVGWNRYVPRSGNQPLGYESSLTTSSDARSGNVSLLIDVDEARRVTGLDRVRQAWNQRFAWDAGEQGAAYTLSFYYKTEGDPKFRIGIERRRYEDPVSRQGAQTHNQYTDFPPAPEWTYGEVQFDWPRHPEVHTTFGVLIQFFTQYGTGGKIWIDDVRLVRTGAEIASGPIDRRPGTFYVSPAGNDQNPGTLEAPWKTLAHVSQQAIAGDTIVFLPGEYQGVLRPVRSGTPEEPITFRALQRRTARIMGGYGAEYALHLSHVEHIRIDGLHIKPQSSLGRWALIQHAKHIRIDDVLMEDATGGMPFHITHSEHIQVRDSVIRGYIGANMVRVGDSSYILFEGNSISRAGHSPFQFYPEGSTSNVVVRGNVFHAAWGRNFEFFGTKNLLFEHNIITNALDSGRSASTNAKFVADRGIFRFNRVFRNWGGAIHLYPFEALWIKHVRLYNNVFDDNYDYGIAVSDSSAQTEDIVFVNNVFSRNDGYGIHRQVEFQSMGLPLKGPEGEAIAKVSFVSNALSGGAADDPGIIEFGAHQVDVDTVQGEAWSRMSTMNQAVFFADNKAVSPRFVHPETYNHALSADSPLIDAGRFLTRTVGAGQGRVVPVEDAAYFYDGFGIEGELGDLIAVGSADQLARVVAVDHVNNTLTLDRDVEWDDGVPVDFPWSGSAPDIGVYEHGAGARPAVQVTASSFIVRPGEEVCLSAVLSGIEDPAEIRWQLGDGTMAYGSEVTHRYSEAYDYPIRVRVTTQTGEIYRGTGYVVVEQPRAPEEPFIHTSFDEDDEQWWWRWKTYRPMPADWSRDIDAASGNGVLRVSDPGGGAMSARIAPAEWDISRDPWIYLRYRIEPDVCIGLYVEAFRNLSSGTRRKWLASTRDGRAAGAPYQLIADGEFHTLLLDARLIWDENPDIRMLQRLGIESTSATKTGDTYWIDDFAILPEEALYTTEWQGRLRTRQIGHINIPSLKTTSPVRGPVTIDPLPVLYEDPLRTELPRITRIDIGIDSEPLFTAQDLETIPSFVLDTNKLTDGRHQLAVSFTDTAGRVITHSVPFAVRNRELMKDTFTPPQRISFFDTEMVFDNRLTSAESDGWVYAAEADDPAFRATGGKVKMSDRDEFLQWDALHLRSFEIVVHAQTDDIDRYIQLLAKTTESTVSWAVLPFSVVSAEPADGPWTKYTIKGTVSADIQTVALRLQVSARIAPGTLRIEQVILDRQIQ
;
A
#
# COMPACT_ATOMS: atom_id res chain seq x y z
N MET A 1 -67.58 -13.16 2.88
CA MET A 1 -67.15 -14.53 3.25
C MET A 1 -65.77 -14.73 2.62
N ARG A 2 -64.66 -15.13 3.24
CA ARG A 2 -64.16 -15.38 4.63
C ARG A 2 -62.62 -15.21 4.51
N ARG A 3 -61.81 -14.75 5.48
CA ARG A 3 -61.96 -14.23 6.86
C ARG A 3 -61.43 -12.76 6.90
N PHE A 4 -60.66 -12.37 7.93
CA PHE A 4 -59.98 -11.08 8.17
C PHE A 4 -58.76 -11.33 9.10
N LEU A 5 -57.78 -10.41 9.07
CA LEU A 5 -56.69 -10.16 10.05
C LEU A 5 -55.58 -11.24 10.27
N PRO A 6 -54.37 -10.85 10.78
CA PRO A 6 -53.92 -9.51 11.15
C PRO A 6 -52.56 -9.03 10.58
N PHE A 7 -52.43 -7.70 10.56
CA PHE A 7 -51.21 -6.92 10.39
C PHE A 7 -50.79 -6.45 11.81
N ALA A 8 -49.81 -7.10 12.47
CA ALA A 8 -49.10 -6.63 13.69
C ALA A 8 -48.22 -7.74 14.31
N ALA A 9 -47.01 -8.00 13.77
CA ALA A 9 -46.05 -8.93 14.39
C ALA A 9 -44.56 -8.71 14.03
N LEU A 10 -44.19 -7.66 13.28
CA LEU A 10 -42.85 -7.54 12.68
C LEU A 10 -41.96 -6.41 13.25
N VAL A 11 -42.32 -5.81 14.38
CA VAL A 11 -41.57 -4.68 14.99
C VAL A 11 -41.21 -4.95 16.47
N LEU A 12 -41.25 -6.21 16.92
CA LEU A 12 -40.96 -6.56 18.32
C LEU A 12 -40.23 -7.89 18.54
N CYS A 13 -39.28 -8.22 17.65
CA CYS A 13 -38.36 -9.37 17.82
C CYS A 13 -36.87 -9.01 17.64
N LEU A 14 -36.50 -7.72 17.64
CA LEU A 14 -35.11 -7.24 17.53
C LEU A 14 -34.41 -7.01 18.88
N ILE A 15 -35.04 -7.39 19.99
CA ILE A 15 -34.45 -7.36 21.33
C ILE A 15 -34.83 -8.66 22.04
N LEU A 16 -33.85 -9.57 22.18
CA LEU A 16 -33.76 -10.77 23.04
C LEU A 16 -33.14 -11.98 22.29
N LEU A 17 -31.82 -11.92 22.07
CA LEU A 17 -30.98 -13.10 21.85
C LEU A 17 -29.72 -12.99 22.73
N PRO A 18 -29.66 -13.67 23.89
CA PRO A 18 -28.37 -14.06 24.45
C PRO A 18 -27.75 -15.15 23.57
N GLY A 19 -26.42 -15.14 23.42
CA GLY A 19 -25.71 -15.91 22.41
C GLY A 19 -25.98 -17.42 22.44
N VAL A 20 -26.15 -18.00 21.25
CA VAL A 20 -26.13 -19.45 21.03
C VAL A 20 -24.66 -19.86 20.93
N GLY A 21 -24.20 -20.69 21.86
CA GLY A 21 -22.88 -21.29 21.78
C GLY A 21 -22.81 -22.31 20.63
N VAL A 22 -21.66 -22.36 19.96
CA VAL A 22 -21.33 -23.44 19.02
C VAL A 22 -21.14 -24.72 19.83
N GLU A 23 -21.94 -25.76 19.59
CA GLU A 23 -21.67 -27.09 20.15
C GLU A 23 -20.46 -27.68 19.42
N THR A 24 -19.27 -27.55 20.01
CA THR A 24 -18.05 -28.18 19.53
C THR A 24 -18.10 -29.69 19.73
N SER A 25 -17.50 -30.42 18.79
CA SER A 25 -17.36 -31.87 18.93
C SER A 25 -16.45 -32.21 20.11
N ALA A 26 -16.59 -33.40 20.70
CA ALA A 26 -15.90 -33.74 21.95
C ALA A 26 -14.35 -33.83 21.85
N ALA A 27 -13.76 -33.59 20.67
CA ALA A 27 -12.32 -33.56 20.43
C ALA A 27 -11.68 -32.17 20.62
N ASP A 28 -12.44 -31.07 20.56
CA ASP A 28 -11.89 -29.71 20.48
C ASP A 28 -11.70 -29.01 21.84
N LYS A 29 -11.79 -29.75 22.95
CA LYS A 29 -11.73 -29.19 24.32
C LYS A 29 -10.33 -28.75 24.77
N ASP A 30 -9.30 -29.05 23.99
CA ASP A 30 -7.90 -28.73 24.29
C ASP A 30 -7.46 -27.32 23.87
N VAL A 31 -8.26 -26.61 23.06
CA VAL A 31 -8.01 -25.22 22.67
C VAL A 31 -9.24 -24.38 22.98
N ILE A 32 -9.08 -23.37 23.83
CA ILE A 32 -10.09 -22.33 23.99
C ILE A 32 -9.78 -21.30 22.93
N GLU A 33 -10.73 -20.99 22.04
CA GLU A 33 -10.51 -19.99 20.99
C GLU A 33 -10.41 -18.56 21.56
N VAL A 34 -9.23 -18.26 22.07
CA VAL A 34 -8.58 -16.97 21.83
C VAL A 34 -7.48 -17.27 20.83
N VAL A 35 -7.83 -17.29 19.55
CA VAL A 35 -6.87 -17.24 18.46
C VAL A 35 -7.31 -16.07 17.60
N ASN A 36 -6.77 -14.89 17.89
CA ASN A 36 -7.00 -13.73 17.05
C ASN A 36 -5.66 -13.07 16.73
N ALA A 37 -5.03 -13.59 15.67
CA ALA A 37 -3.64 -13.33 15.33
C ALA A 37 -3.36 -11.88 14.88
N GLY A 38 -4.39 -11.06 14.69
CA GLY A 38 -4.29 -9.66 14.28
C GLY A 38 -5.59 -8.88 14.41
N PHE A 39 -6.45 -9.24 15.36
CA PHE A 39 -7.78 -8.67 15.57
C PHE A 39 -8.61 -8.57 14.26
N GLU A 40 -8.68 -9.70 13.54
CA GLU A 40 -9.07 -9.80 12.13
C GLU A 40 -10.56 -9.45 11.87
N GLU A 41 -11.42 -9.49 12.90
CA GLU A 41 -12.81 -9.02 12.87
C GLU A 41 -13.04 -7.87 13.86
N LEU A 42 -13.60 -6.76 13.36
CA LEU A 42 -14.03 -5.60 14.13
C LEU A 42 -15.55 -5.41 14.03
N VAL A 43 -16.21 -5.13 15.16
CA VAL A 43 -17.61 -4.72 15.22
C VAL A 43 -17.68 -3.35 15.89
N GLU A 44 -18.24 -2.36 15.20
CA GLU A 44 -18.28 -0.95 15.64
C GLU A 44 -16.89 -0.35 15.98
N GLY A 45 -15.82 -0.93 15.42
CA GLY A 45 -14.42 -0.53 15.66
C GLY A 45 -13.75 -1.21 16.86
N ASP A 46 -14.44 -2.10 17.57
CA ASP A 46 -13.87 -2.94 18.64
C ASP A 46 -13.63 -4.37 18.16
N PRO A 47 -12.53 -5.04 18.54
CA PRO A 47 -12.31 -6.42 18.14
C PRO A 47 -13.28 -7.40 18.79
N VAL A 48 -13.77 -8.35 18.00
CA VAL A 48 -14.74 -9.36 18.45
C VAL A 48 -14.23 -10.09 19.70
N GLY A 49 -15.08 -10.12 20.74
CA GLY A 49 -14.80 -10.72 22.04
C GLY A 49 -14.11 -9.81 23.06
N TRP A 50 -13.49 -8.70 22.64
CA TRP A 50 -12.77 -7.78 23.52
C TRP A 50 -13.64 -6.61 23.96
N ASN A 51 -13.48 -6.20 25.22
CA ASN A 51 -14.30 -5.17 25.85
C ASN A 51 -13.42 -4.10 26.51
N ARG A 52 -13.72 -2.83 26.25
CA ARG A 52 -13.12 -1.69 26.95
C ARG A 52 -13.53 -1.68 28.43
N TYR A 53 -12.62 -1.35 29.34
CA TYR A 53 -12.92 -1.30 30.79
C TYR A 53 -12.17 -0.20 31.53
N VAL A 54 -12.93 0.76 32.06
CA VAL A 54 -12.43 1.85 32.91
C VAL A 54 -12.97 1.70 34.35
N PRO A 55 -12.13 1.29 35.32
CA PRO A 55 -12.53 1.26 36.74
C PRO A 55 -12.77 2.67 37.32
N ARG A 56 -13.55 2.73 38.41
CA ARG A 56 -13.91 3.97 39.12
C ARG A 56 -13.42 3.97 40.57
N SER A 57 -13.19 5.17 41.11
CA SER A 57 -13.02 5.42 42.55
C SER A 57 -14.21 6.26 43.04
N GLY A 58 -15.13 5.63 43.78
CA GLY A 58 -16.45 6.21 44.03
C GLY A 58 -17.17 6.49 42.69
N ASN A 59 -17.63 7.73 42.51
CA ASN A 59 -18.27 8.15 41.25
C ASN A 59 -17.29 8.57 40.14
N GLN A 60 -16.00 8.77 40.44
CA GLN A 60 -15.01 9.29 39.49
C GLN A 60 -14.38 8.16 38.66
N PRO A 61 -14.36 8.23 37.31
CA PRO A 61 -13.58 7.31 36.47
C PRO A 61 -12.07 7.51 36.66
N LEU A 62 -11.29 6.44 36.46
CA LEU A 62 -9.83 6.46 36.58
C LEU A 62 -9.12 6.39 35.21
N GLY A 63 -9.83 6.63 34.11
CA GLY A 63 -9.35 6.53 32.73
C GLY A 63 -10.44 6.99 31.76
N TYR A 64 -10.29 6.73 30.47
CA TYR A 64 -11.23 7.22 29.44
C TYR A 64 -11.45 6.20 28.31
N GLU A 65 -12.70 5.83 28.04
CA GLU A 65 -13.02 4.68 27.17
C GLU A 65 -12.59 4.85 25.70
N SER A 66 -12.52 6.08 25.16
CA SER A 66 -12.03 6.28 23.78
C SER A 66 -10.50 6.30 23.66
N SER A 67 -9.76 6.28 24.77
CA SER A 67 -8.30 6.06 24.79
C SER A 67 -7.91 4.57 24.80
N LEU A 68 -8.91 3.68 24.88
CA LEU A 68 -8.82 2.29 24.49
C LEU A 68 -9.34 2.22 23.05
N THR A 69 -8.48 1.91 22.08
CA THR A 69 -8.83 1.90 20.65
C THR A 69 -8.03 0.81 19.92
N THR A 70 -8.29 0.56 18.65
CA THR A 70 -7.38 -0.21 17.78
C THR A 70 -6.31 0.68 17.15
N SER A 71 -5.18 0.12 16.77
CA SER A 71 -4.11 0.80 16.01
C SER A 71 -3.70 -0.01 14.78
N SER A 72 -3.26 0.66 13.71
CA SER A 72 -2.66 0.03 12.53
C SER A 72 -1.15 -0.26 12.69
N ASP A 73 -0.52 0.20 13.78
CA ASP A 73 0.77 -0.33 14.22
C ASP A 73 0.51 -1.69 14.87
N ALA A 74 0.72 -2.76 14.10
CA ALA A 74 0.40 -4.15 14.47
C ALA A 74 1.44 -5.10 13.85
N ARG A 75 2.05 -5.98 14.66
CA ARG A 75 3.01 -7.02 14.23
C ARG A 75 2.42 -7.98 13.19
N SER A 76 1.11 -8.23 13.30
CA SER A 76 0.31 -9.04 12.39
C SER A 76 0.16 -8.41 11.00
N GLY A 77 0.30 -7.09 10.89
CA GLY A 77 0.01 -6.31 9.68
C GLY A 77 -1.47 -5.97 9.50
N ASN A 78 -2.33 -6.28 10.49
CA ASN A 78 -3.75 -5.96 10.51
C ASN A 78 -4.02 -4.81 11.50
N VAL A 79 -4.54 -5.09 12.69
CA VAL A 79 -4.71 -4.09 13.77
C VAL A 79 -4.35 -4.67 15.13
N SER A 80 -3.95 -3.80 16.07
CA SER A 80 -3.59 -4.16 17.45
C SER A 80 -4.53 -3.48 18.45
N LEU A 81 -4.62 -3.99 19.68
CA LEU A 81 -5.24 -3.27 20.80
C LEU A 81 -4.30 -2.16 21.28
N LEU A 82 -4.77 -0.92 21.38
CA LEU A 82 -4.05 0.22 21.93
C LEU A 82 -4.67 0.66 23.27
N ILE A 83 -3.80 0.93 24.24
CA ILE A 83 -4.08 1.64 25.49
C ILE A 83 -3.25 2.91 25.50
N ASP A 84 -3.86 4.06 25.24
CA ASP A 84 -3.19 5.36 25.27
C ASP A 84 -3.35 6.02 26.64
N VAL A 85 -2.28 6.04 27.44
CA VAL A 85 -2.29 6.61 28.80
C VAL A 85 -2.23 8.14 28.73
N ASP A 86 -1.54 8.70 27.75
CA ASP A 86 -1.39 10.15 27.61
C ASP A 86 -2.69 10.82 27.17
N GLU A 87 -3.41 10.24 26.20
CA GLU A 87 -4.74 10.71 25.80
C GLU A 87 -5.76 10.60 26.94
N ALA A 88 -5.73 9.48 27.68
CA ALA A 88 -6.56 9.32 28.87
C ALA A 88 -6.31 10.43 29.91
N ARG A 89 -5.04 10.76 30.18
CA ARG A 89 -4.65 11.86 31.09
C ARG A 89 -5.07 13.22 30.55
N ARG A 90 -4.87 13.47 29.25
CA ARG A 90 -5.23 14.73 28.58
C ARG A 90 -6.72 15.04 28.69
N VAL A 91 -7.59 14.04 28.52
CA VAL A 91 -9.05 14.24 28.59
C VAL A 91 -9.59 14.27 30.03
N THR A 92 -9.04 13.44 30.93
CA THR A 92 -9.57 13.33 32.31
C THR A 92 -8.95 14.29 33.31
N GLY A 93 -7.76 14.84 33.01
CA GLY A 93 -6.97 15.62 33.96
C GLY A 93 -6.33 14.80 35.09
N LEU A 94 -6.29 13.47 34.97
CA LEU A 94 -5.73 12.58 36.00
C LEU A 94 -4.20 12.52 35.97
N ASP A 95 -3.57 12.52 37.15
CA ASP A 95 -2.12 12.28 37.29
C ASP A 95 -1.72 10.83 37.05
N ARG A 96 -2.64 9.89 37.28
CA ARG A 96 -2.41 8.43 37.17
C ARG A 96 -3.65 7.76 36.60
N VAL A 97 -3.50 7.06 35.49
CA VAL A 97 -4.62 6.40 34.77
C VAL A 97 -4.63 4.89 35.04
N ARG A 98 -5.82 4.30 35.03
CA ARG A 98 -6.08 2.88 35.22
C ARG A 98 -7.21 2.46 34.28
N GLN A 99 -6.90 1.63 33.29
CA GLN A 99 -7.86 1.13 32.28
C GLN A 99 -7.36 -0.18 31.64
N ALA A 100 -8.25 -0.95 31.01
CA ALA A 100 -7.95 -2.26 30.46
C ALA A 100 -8.75 -2.61 29.19
N TRP A 101 -8.17 -3.47 28.36
CA TRP A 101 -8.89 -4.33 27.44
C TRP A 101 -9.15 -5.69 28.10
N ASN A 102 -10.39 -6.17 28.04
CA ASN A 102 -10.86 -7.36 28.76
C ASN A 102 -11.55 -8.39 27.86
N GLN A 103 -11.25 -9.68 28.03
CA GLN A 103 -12.00 -10.80 27.46
C GLN A 103 -12.51 -11.74 28.56
N ARG A 104 -13.74 -12.26 28.41
CA ARG A 104 -14.44 -13.08 29.41
C ARG A 104 -14.70 -14.48 28.89
N PHE A 105 -14.49 -15.49 29.74
CA PHE A 105 -14.74 -16.89 29.44
C PHE A 105 -15.71 -17.50 30.44
N ALA A 106 -16.58 -18.38 29.97
CA ALA A 106 -17.43 -19.21 30.83
C ALA A 106 -16.58 -20.29 31.54
N TRP A 107 -17.12 -20.93 32.58
CA TRP A 107 -16.39 -21.95 33.37
C TRP A 107 -16.05 -23.21 32.58
N ASP A 108 -16.95 -23.57 31.68
CA ASP A 108 -16.95 -24.72 30.78
C ASP A 108 -16.21 -24.47 29.46
N ALA A 109 -15.76 -23.23 29.21
CA ALA A 109 -14.97 -22.90 28.03
C ALA A 109 -13.57 -23.55 28.03
N GLY A 110 -13.08 -24.05 29.16
CA GLY A 110 -11.77 -24.70 29.31
C GLY A 110 -11.79 -25.86 30.29
N GLU A 111 -10.78 -26.75 30.24
CA GLU A 111 -10.72 -27.89 31.13
C GLU A 111 -10.33 -27.48 32.56
N GLN A 112 -11.25 -27.72 33.50
CA GLN A 112 -11.13 -27.32 34.90
C GLN A 112 -9.90 -27.93 35.59
N GLY A 113 -8.97 -27.07 35.99
CA GLY A 113 -7.76 -27.47 36.71
C GLY A 113 -6.60 -27.92 35.83
N ALA A 114 -6.72 -27.81 34.50
CA ALA A 114 -5.60 -27.90 33.58
C ALA A 114 -4.86 -26.54 33.51
N ALA A 115 -3.57 -26.55 33.20
CA ALA A 115 -2.83 -25.32 32.95
C ALA A 115 -3.06 -24.79 31.52
N TYR A 116 -2.86 -23.49 31.37
CA TYR A 116 -3.02 -22.75 30.13
C TYR A 116 -1.91 -21.70 30.01
N THR A 117 -1.42 -21.51 28.80
CA THR A 117 -0.48 -20.48 28.40
C THR A 117 -1.24 -19.41 27.61
N LEU A 118 -1.26 -18.20 28.13
CA LEU A 118 -1.62 -16.99 27.40
C LEU A 118 -0.35 -16.39 26.80
N SER A 119 -0.21 -16.40 25.49
CA SER A 119 0.88 -15.74 24.76
C SER A 119 0.36 -14.56 23.94
N PHE A 120 1.20 -13.55 23.72
CA PHE A 120 0.87 -12.35 22.95
C PHE A 120 2.15 -11.60 22.58
N TYR A 121 2.06 -10.65 21.66
CA TYR A 121 3.09 -9.64 21.47
C TYR A 121 2.64 -8.30 22.04
N TYR A 122 3.58 -7.52 22.57
CA TYR A 122 3.31 -6.19 23.08
C TYR A 122 4.42 -5.20 22.72
N LYS A 123 4.06 -3.93 22.59
CA LYS A 123 4.96 -2.79 22.37
C LYS A 123 4.53 -1.64 23.27
N THR A 124 5.44 -0.80 23.73
CA THR A 124 5.13 0.33 24.62
C THR A 124 5.95 1.57 24.30
N GLU A 125 5.28 2.72 24.27
CA GLU A 125 5.92 4.03 24.29
C GLU A 125 6.02 4.49 25.74
N GLY A 126 7.19 4.89 26.22
CA GLY A 126 7.40 5.29 27.62
C GLY A 126 7.27 4.12 28.62
N ASP A 127 6.78 4.41 29.84
CA ASP A 127 6.57 3.42 30.92
C ASP A 127 5.10 3.47 31.40
N PRO A 128 4.18 2.88 30.62
CA PRO A 128 2.74 2.93 30.89
C PRO A 128 2.29 1.97 32.01
N LYS A 129 3.22 1.30 32.73
CA LYS A 129 2.93 0.27 33.74
C LYS A 129 2.04 -0.85 33.19
N PHE A 130 2.51 -1.48 32.11
CA PHE A 130 1.83 -2.59 31.46
C PHE A 130 1.84 -3.85 32.33
N ARG A 131 0.67 -4.48 32.44
CA ARG A 131 0.40 -5.64 33.26
C ARG A 131 -0.66 -6.52 32.59
N ILE A 132 -0.54 -7.82 32.79
CA ILE A 132 -1.60 -8.79 32.55
C ILE A 132 -2.32 -9.09 33.86
N GLY A 133 -3.66 -9.06 33.83
CA GLY A 133 -4.52 -9.56 34.90
C GLY A 133 -5.27 -10.81 34.45
N ILE A 134 -5.16 -11.89 35.22
CA ILE A 134 -5.99 -13.09 35.07
C ILE A 134 -6.84 -13.19 36.34
N GLU A 135 -8.09 -12.74 36.22
CA GLU A 135 -9.03 -12.62 37.33
C GLU A 135 -9.99 -13.82 37.39
N ARG A 136 -10.01 -14.50 38.55
CA ARG A 136 -10.93 -15.59 38.90
C ARG A 136 -11.90 -15.07 39.97
N ARG A 137 -13.19 -14.90 39.66
CA ARG A 137 -14.20 -14.38 40.61
C ARG A 137 -15.11 -15.47 41.17
N ARG A 138 -15.25 -15.50 42.49
CA ARG A 138 -16.26 -16.26 43.23
C ARG A 138 -17.18 -15.29 43.97
N TYR A 139 -18.48 -15.55 43.98
CA TYR A 139 -19.47 -14.81 44.79
C TYR A 139 -20.12 -15.77 45.78
N GLU A 140 -20.50 -15.30 46.97
CA GLU A 140 -21.26 -16.09 47.95
C GLU A 140 -22.77 -16.07 47.64
N ASP A 141 -23.29 -14.97 47.08
CA ASP A 141 -24.65 -14.85 46.53
C ASP A 141 -24.60 -14.34 45.06
N PRO A 142 -25.08 -15.13 44.08
CA PRO A 142 -25.10 -14.74 42.66
C PRO A 142 -26.01 -13.55 42.34
N VAL A 143 -27.09 -13.36 43.10
CA VAL A 143 -28.16 -12.39 42.79
C VAL A 143 -27.85 -11.03 43.39
N SER A 144 -27.40 -10.98 44.65
CA SER A 144 -26.99 -9.73 45.30
C SER A 144 -25.54 -9.32 45.05
N ARG A 145 -24.71 -10.23 44.50
CA ARG A 145 -23.25 -10.09 44.33
C ARG A 145 -22.49 -9.86 45.65
N GLN A 146 -23.05 -10.22 46.80
CA GLN A 146 -22.36 -10.18 48.09
C GLN A 146 -21.30 -11.29 48.22
N GLY A 147 -20.33 -11.06 49.12
CA GLY A 147 -19.27 -12.03 49.44
C GLY A 147 -18.31 -12.34 48.28
N ALA A 148 -17.95 -11.34 47.48
CA ALA A 148 -17.04 -11.54 46.36
C ALA A 148 -15.61 -11.88 46.83
N GLN A 149 -15.17 -13.11 46.56
CA GLN A 149 -13.78 -13.54 46.70
C GLN A 149 -13.13 -13.59 45.31
N THR A 150 -12.25 -12.63 45.04
CA THR A 150 -11.46 -12.57 43.80
C THR A 150 -10.07 -13.15 44.05
N HIS A 151 -9.66 -14.10 43.22
CA HIS A 151 -8.26 -14.55 43.14
C HIS A 151 -7.66 -14.08 41.82
N ASN A 152 -6.74 -13.11 41.89
CA ASN A 152 -6.08 -12.53 40.73
C ASN A 152 -4.63 -13.00 40.63
N GLN A 153 -4.24 -13.44 39.45
CA GLN A 153 -2.84 -13.50 39.05
C GLN A 153 -2.53 -12.23 38.26
N TYR A 154 -1.44 -11.54 38.62
CA TYR A 154 -0.97 -10.35 37.92
C TYR A 154 0.49 -10.53 37.52
N THR A 155 0.80 -10.28 36.25
CA THR A 155 2.17 -10.32 35.71
C THR A 155 2.50 -8.94 35.16
N ASP A 156 3.53 -8.29 35.72
CA ASP A 156 4.06 -7.02 35.18
C ASP A 156 5.01 -7.29 34.02
N PHE A 157 4.93 -6.46 32.98
CA PHE A 157 5.81 -6.53 31.82
C PHE A 157 6.68 -5.26 31.73
N PRO A 158 7.98 -5.38 31.45
CA PRO A 158 8.86 -4.21 31.33
C PRO A 158 8.51 -3.39 30.08
N PRO A 159 8.80 -2.08 30.07
CA PRO A 159 8.75 -1.26 28.86
C PRO A 159 9.54 -1.89 27.71
N ALA A 160 8.91 -1.95 26.55
CA ALA A 160 9.42 -2.56 25.32
C ALA A 160 9.16 -1.60 24.15
N PRO A 161 10.14 -0.78 23.71
CA PRO A 161 9.95 0.13 22.58
C PRO A 161 9.64 -0.61 21.26
N GLU A 162 10.07 -1.88 21.16
CA GLU A 162 9.81 -2.78 20.04
C GLU A 162 8.87 -3.93 20.42
N TRP A 163 8.21 -4.51 19.40
CA TRP A 163 7.30 -5.64 19.55
C TRP A 163 7.96 -6.87 20.21
N THR A 164 7.64 -7.09 21.48
CA THR A 164 8.24 -8.10 22.36
C THR A 164 7.23 -9.21 22.68
N TYR A 165 7.68 -10.46 22.69
CA TYR A 165 6.84 -11.60 23.09
C TYR A 165 6.58 -11.58 24.61
N GLY A 166 5.32 -11.76 24.99
CA GLY A 166 4.89 -11.92 26.38
C GLY A 166 4.14 -13.23 26.58
N GLU A 167 4.37 -13.88 27.72
CA GLU A 167 3.72 -15.12 28.11
C GLU A 167 3.30 -15.11 29.57
N VAL A 168 2.11 -15.63 29.86
CA VAL A 168 1.61 -15.87 31.22
C VAL A 168 0.95 -17.25 31.31
N GLN A 169 1.49 -18.11 32.16
CA GLN A 169 0.93 -19.44 32.45
C GLN A 169 0.00 -19.39 33.67
N PHE A 170 -1.14 -20.08 33.62
CA PHE A 170 -2.12 -20.13 34.71
C PHE A 170 -2.98 -21.40 34.68
N ASP A 171 -3.39 -21.89 35.85
CA ASP A 171 -4.40 -22.96 35.92
C ASP A 171 -5.81 -22.43 35.62
N TRP A 172 -6.56 -23.15 34.78
CA TRP A 172 -8.00 -22.96 34.66
C TRP A 172 -8.67 -23.30 36.00
N PRO A 173 -9.59 -22.47 36.49
CA PRO A 173 -10.10 -22.65 37.84
C PRO A 173 -10.98 -23.92 37.95
N ARG A 174 -10.69 -24.78 38.93
CA ARG A 174 -11.53 -25.93 39.28
C ARG A 174 -12.82 -25.44 39.93
N HIS A 175 -13.97 -25.97 39.52
CA HIS A 175 -15.28 -25.53 40.02
C HIS A 175 -15.58 -26.03 41.44
N PRO A 176 -15.88 -25.14 42.40
CA PRO A 176 -16.60 -25.47 43.62
C PRO A 176 -18.02 -24.86 43.57
N GLU A 177 -19.04 -25.69 43.79
CA GLU A 177 -20.49 -25.38 43.71
C GLU A 177 -20.93 -23.97 44.19
N VAL A 178 -20.83 -22.93 43.33
CA VAL A 178 -21.62 -21.69 43.39
C VAL A 178 -21.69 -21.06 41.99
N HIS A 179 -22.88 -20.65 41.57
CA HIS A 179 -23.12 -20.09 40.23
C HIS A 179 -22.57 -18.66 40.06
N THR A 180 -21.60 -18.46 39.17
CA THR A 180 -21.22 -17.12 38.66
C THR A 180 -21.45 -17.06 37.14
N THR A 181 -21.50 -15.86 36.56
CA THR A 181 -21.79 -15.68 35.11
C THR A 181 -20.60 -16.00 34.19
N PHE A 182 -19.36 -15.92 34.70
CA PHE A 182 -18.11 -16.15 33.95
C PHE A 182 -17.03 -16.72 34.87
N GLY A 183 -16.16 -17.59 34.36
CA GLY A 183 -15.13 -18.32 35.13
C GLY A 183 -13.74 -17.70 35.10
N VAL A 184 -13.34 -17.11 33.97
CA VAL A 184 -12.03 -16.44 33.79
C VAL A 184 -12.21 -15.09 33.10
N LEU A 185 -11.47 -14.09 33.56
CA LEU A 185 -11.35 -12.77 32.92
C LEU A 185 -9.87 -12.48 32.64
N ILE A 186 -9.52 -12.32 31.37
CA ILE A 186 -8.18 -11.90 30.92
C ILE A 186 -8.20 -10.39 30.69
N GLN A 187 -7.17 -9.69 31.15
CA GLN A 187 -7.06 -8.23 31.10
C GLN A 187 -5.67 -7.78 30.63
N PHE A 188 -5.59 -7.05 29.52
CA PHE A 188 -4.44 -6.22 29.17
C PHE A 188 -4.62 -4.86 29.83
N PHE A 189 -3.71 -4.46 30.71
CA PHE A 189 -4.01 -3.49 31.76
C PHE A 189 -2.86 -2.51 32.02
N THR A 190 -3.18 -1.22 32.22
CA THR A 190 -2.27 -0.24 32.82
C THR A 190 -2.62 -0.04 34.30
N GLN A 191 -1.65 -0.21 35.20
CA GLN A 191 -1.84 0.08 36.63
C GLN A 191 -1.20 1.40 37.05
N TYR A 192 -2.03 2.46 37.14
CA TYR A 192 -1.62 3.79 37.58
C TYR A 192 -0.50 4.37 36.72
N GLY A 193 -0.55 4.13 35.40
CA GLY A 193 0.37 4.68 34.42
C GLY A 193 0.38 6.20 34.48
N THR A 194 1.58 6.77 34.41
CA THR A 194 1.81 8.22 34.45
C THR A 194 2.03 8.83 33.06
N GLY A 195 2.00 8.02 32.01
CA GLY A 195 2.08 8.42 30.60
C GLY A 195 2.54 7.25 29.74
N GLY A 196 2.60 7.44 28.43
CA GLY A 196 2.98 6.40 27.46
C GLY A 196 1.80 5.64 26.86
N LYS A 197 2.11 4.61 26.06
CA LYS A 197 1.13 3.81 25.31
C LYS A 197 1.48 2.34 25.33
N ILE A 198 0.49 1.47 25.19
CA ILE A 198 0.65 0.01 25.09
C ILE A 198 -0.08 -0.47 23.85
N TRP A 199 0.62 -1.15 22.95
CA TRP A 199 0.03 -1.94 21.87
C TRP A 199 0.11 -3.43 22.23
N ILE A 200 -0.93 -4.21 21.91
CA ILE A 200 -0.98 -5.67 22.09
C ILE A 200 -1.51 -6.32 20.81
N ASP A 201 -0.87 -7.40 20.36
CA ASP A 201 -1.17 -8.11 19.12
C ASP A 201 -0.93 -9.64 19.23
N ASP A 202 -1.42 -10.44 18.27
CA ASP A 202 -1.32 -11.91 18.17
C ASP A 202 -1.57 -12.65 19.50
N VAL A 203 -2.73 -12.38 20.11
CA VAL A 203 -3.11 -12.94 21.41
C VAL A 203 -3.61 -14.38 21.24
N ARG A 204 -3.00 -15.31 21.97
CA ARG A 204 -3.33 -16.74 21.93
C ARG A 204 -3.49 -17.35 23.32
N LEU A 205 -4.50 -18.20 23.50
CA LEU A 205 -4.72 -18.97 24.72
C LEU A 205 -4.69 -20.47 24.42
N VAL A 206 -3.67 -21.17 24.90
CA VAL A 206 -3.41 -22.59 24.59
C VAL A 206 -3.35 -23.40 25.88
N ARG A 207 -3.97 -24.58 25.93
CA ARG A 207 -3.81 -25.50 27.07
C ARG A 207 -2.36 -25.98 27.15
N THR A 208 -1.73 -25.85 28.31
CA THR A 208 -0.40 -26.41 28.61
C THR A 208 -0.50 -27.34 29.81
N GLY A 209 0.21 -28.48 29.80
CA GLY A 209 0.01 -29.46 30.87
C GLY A 209 -1.32 -30.22 30.79
N ALA A 210 -1.95 -30.26 29.60
CA ALA A 210 -2.04 -31.60 29.05
C ALA A 210 -0.58 -32.11 28.94
N GLU A 211 -0.24 -33.15 29.70
CA GLU A 211 0.58 -34.17 29.08
C GLU A 211 -0.15 -34.48 27.77
N ILE A 212 0.49 -34.22 26.62
CA ILE A 212 0.23 -35.08 25.46
C ILE A 212 0.24 -36.48 26.04
N ALA A 213 -0.79 -37.30 25.78
CA ALA A 213 -0.83 -38.67 26.27
C ALA A 213 0.21 -39.52 25.51
N SER A 214 1.49 -39.18 25.69
CA SER A 214 2.71 -39.90 25.38
C SER A 214 3.03 -40.88 26.49
N GLY A 215 1.97 -41.46 27.10
CA GLY A 215 2.07 -42.84 27.54
C GLY A 215 2.70 -43.65 26.40
N PRO A 216 3.73 -44.45 26.68
CA PRO A 216 4.51 -45.09 25.63
C PRO A 216 3.60 -45.93 24.73
N ILE A 217 3.59 -45.63 23.43
CA ILE A 217 2.90 -46.45 22.46
C ILE A 217 3.73 -47.73 22.32
N ASP A 218 3.25 -48.82 22.91
CA ASP A 218 3.91 -50.13 22.88
C ASP A 218 3.73 -50.81 21.51
N ARG A 219 4.42 -50.25 20.51
CA ARG A 219 4.60 -50.86 19.18
C ARG A 219 5.99 -50.52 18.66
N ARG A 220 6.46 -51.30 17.69
CA ARG A 220 7.70 -50.99 16.96
C ARG A 220 7.43 -49.90 15.91
N PRO A 221 8.46 -49.12 15.53
CA PRO A 221 8.40 -48.25 14.35
C PRO A 221 8.10 -49.07 13.09
N GLY A 222 7.43 -48.48 12.11
CA GLY A 222 7.07 -49.17 10.88
C GLY A 222 6.44 -48.31 9.80
N THR A 223 6.01 -48.96 8.72
CA THR A 223 5.26 -48.30 7.64
C THR A 223 3.76 -48.48 7.85
N PHE A 224 3.03 -47.37 7.92
CA PHE A 224 1.57 -47.36 8.11
C PHE A 224 0.89 -46.59 6.99
N TYR A 225 -0.34 -46.98 6.64
CA TYR A 225 -1.10 -46.43 5.53
C TYR A 225 -2.34 -45.70 6.03
N VAL A 226 -2.68 -44.60 5.37
CA VAL A 226 -3.85 -43.76 5.67
C VAL A 226 -4.71 -43.61 4.42
N SER A 227 -6.03 -43.60 4.56
CA SER A 227 -6.98 -43.43 3.46
C SER A 227 -8.25 -42.75 3.94
N PRO A 228 -8.90 -41.88 3.13
CA PRO A 228 -10.21 -41.29 3.51
C PRO A 228 -11.31 -42.36 3.68
N ALA A 229 -11.13 -43.52 3.04
CA ALA A 229 -12.02 -44.70 3.16
C ALA A 229 -11.58 -45.70 4.27
N GLY A 230 -10.49 -45.40 5.00
CA GLY A 230 -9.95 -46.25 6.06
C GLY A 230 -10.77 -46.23 7.35
N ASN A 231 -10.20 -46.80 8.41
CA ASN A 231 -10.78 -46.79 9.76
C ASN A 231 -9.65 -46.72 10.81
N ASP A 232 -9.75 -45.84 11.79
CA ASP A 232 -8.74 -45.67 12.86
C ASP A 232 -8.68 -46.85 13.86
N GLN A 233 -9.58 -47.83 13.72
CA GLN A 233 -9.52 -49.13 14.41
C GLN A 233 -8.73 -50.19 13.63
N ASN A 234 -8.27 -49.89 12.42
CA ASN A 234 -7.47 -50.79 11.61
C ASN A 234 -5.99 -50.82 12.08
N PRO A 235 -5.22 -51.87 11.75
CA PRO A 235 -3.80 -51.95 12.09
C PRO A 235 -2.89 -50.99 11.27
N GLY A 236 -3.44 -50.22 10.33
CA GLY A 236 -2.67 -49.29 9.48
C GLY A 236 -1.89 -49.97 8.34
N THR A 237 -2.24 -51.20 7.97
CA THR A 237 -1.70 -51.92 6.80
C THR A 237 -2.28 -51.39 5.49
N LEU A 238 -1.67 -51.69 4.33
CA LEU A 238 -2.17 -51.21 3.02
C LEU A 238 -3.61 -51.67 2.72
N GLU A 239 -3.95 -52.90 3.11
CA GLU A 239 -5.27 -53.52 2.94
C GLU A 239 -6.29 -53.06 3.98
N ALA A 240 -5.82 -52.49 5.10
CA ALA A 240 -6.63 -51.97 6.20
C ALA A 240 -5.96 -50.71 6.78
N PRO A 241 -6.09 -49.56 6.09
CA PRO A 241 -5.43 -48.31 6.48
C PRO A 241 -6.18 -47.57 7.59
N TRP A 242 -5.46 -46.71 8.31
CA TRP A 242 -6.04 -45.68 9.19
C TRP A 242 -6.84 -44.64 8.38
N LYS A 243 -7.59 -43.78 9.06
CA LYS A 243 -8.50 -42.81 8.43
C LYS A 243 -8.09 -41.36 8.65
N THR A 244 -7.91 -40.94 9.91
CA THR A 244 -7.91 -39.51 10.26
C THR A 244 -6.52 -38.94 10.53
N LEU A 245 -6.35 -37.64 10.23
CA LEU A 245 -5.15 -36.89 10.56
C LEU A 245 -4.94 -36.79 12.08
N ALA A 246 -6.02 -36.71 12.87
CA ALA A 246 -5.95 -36.74 14.33
C ALA A 246 -5.37 -38.06 14.85
N HIS A 247 -5.82 -39.21 14.32
CA HIS A 247 -5.26 -40.51 14.70
C HIS A 247 -3.78 -40.63 14.31
N VAL A 248 -3.43 -40.28 13.07
CA VAL A 248 -2.04 -40.24 12.58
C VAL A 248 -1.14 -39.38 13.48
N SER A 249 -1.60 -38.17 13.78
CA SER A 249 -0.90 -37.19 14.64
C SER A 249 -0.61 -37.73 16.03
N GLN A 250 -1.57 -38.47 16.60
CA GLN A 250 -1.47 -39.07 17.94
C GLN A 250 -0.73 -40.42 17.97
N GLN A 251 -0.68 -41.16 16.86
CA GLN A 251 -0.04 -42.48 16.81
C GLN A 251 1.42 -42.47 16.36
N ALA A 252 1.90 -41.46 15.64
CA ALA A 252 3.26 -41.43 15.13
C ALA A 252 4.32 -41.43 16.26
N ILE A 253 5.38 -42.23 16.05
CA ILE A 253 6.58 -42.34 16.88
C ILE A 253 7.85 -42.29 16.00
N ALA A 254 9.01 -42.08 16.61
CA ALA A 254 10.31 -42.10 15.92
C ALA A 254 10.47 -43.35 15.03
N GLY A 255 11.04 -43.15 13.84
CA GLY A 255 11.27 -44.19 12.83
C GLY A 255 10.04 -44.60 11.99
N ASP A 256 8.85 -44.05 12.25
CA ASP A 256 7.67 -44.35 11.44
C ASP A 256 7.73 -43.72 10.04
N THR A 257 7.14 -44.43 9.08
CA THR A 257 6.78 -43.88 7.77
C THR A 257 5.27 -44.00 7.54
N ILE A 258 4.58 -42.87 7.61
CA ILE A 258 3.14 -42.77 7.37
C ILE A 258 2.90 -42.43 5.90
N VAL A 259 2.18 -43.31 5.19
CA VAL A 259 1.94 -43.25 3.76
C VAL A 259 0.47 -42.95 3.47
N PHE A 260 0.20 -41.76 2.94
CA PHE A 260 -1.14 -41.33 2.56
C PHE A 260 -1.49 -41.85 1.16
N LEU A 261 -2.58 -42.61 1.06
CA LEU A 261 -3.17 -43.01 -0.22
C LEU A 261 -3.82 -41.79 -0.92
N PRO A 262 -4.07 -41.84 -2.24
CA PRO A 262 -4.76 -40.78 -2.96
C PRO A 262 -6.11 -40.41 -2.33
N GLY A 263 -6.41 -39.11 -2.24
CA GLY A 263 -7.67 -38.58 -1.70
C GLY A 263 -7.50 -37.36 -0.81
N GLU A 264 -8.63 -36.89 -0.27
CA GLU A 264 -8.72 -35.67 0.54
C GLU A 264 -8.88 -35.99 2.03
N TYR A 265 -8.11 -35.31 2.87
CA TYR A 265 -8.01 -35.53 4.31
C TYR A 265 -8.41 -34.25 5.05
N GLN A 266 -9.52 -34.33 5.78
CA GLN A 266 -10.07 -33.24 6.59
C GLN A 266 -9.39 -33.16 7.96
N GLY A 267 -9.26 -31.93 8.48
CA GLY A 267 -8.57 -31.60 9.73
C GLY A 267 -7.10 -31.24 9.56
N VAL A 268 -6.39 -31.17 10.68
CA VAL A 268 -4.99 -30.74 10.77
C VAL A 268 -4.04 -31.93 10.95
N LEU A 269 -2.94 -31.95 10.21
CA LEU A 269 -1.79 -32.82 10.50
C LEU A 269 -0.90 -32.15 11.56
N ARG A 270 -0.97 -32.61 12.81
CA ARG A 270 -0.28 -32.03 13.97
C ARG A 270 0.44 -33.09 14.80
N PRO A 271 1.58 -33.63 14.32
CA PRO A 271 2.35 -34.63 15.06
C PRO A 271 2.69 -34.14 16.48
N VAL A 272 2.50 -35.00 17.48
CA VAL A 272 2.72 -34.66 18.90
C VAL A 272 3.99 -35.28 19.49
N ARG A 273 4.86 -35.86 18.65
CA ARG A 273 6.14 -36.46 19.04
C ARG A 273 7.21 -36.14 17.99
N SER A 274 8.45 -36.04 18.45
CA SER A 274 9.65 -35.93 17.60
C SER A 274 10.11 -37.30 17.08
N GLY A 275 10.85 -37.29 15.98
CA GLY A 275 11.76 -38.37 15.63
C GLY A 275 13.13 -38.20 16.31
N THR A 276 14.12 -38.94 15.83
CA THR A 276 15.55 -38.72 16.15
C THR A 276 16.34 -38.45 14.86
N PRO A 277 17.63 -38.05 14.92
CA PRO A 277 18.46 -37.90 13.72
C PRO A 277 18.53 -39.18 12.87
N GLU A 278 18.60 -40.34 13.52
CA GLU A 278 18.66 -41.67 12.90
C GLU A 278 17.27 -42.21 12.52
N GLU A 279 16.25 -41.91 13.33
CA GLU A 279 14.88 -42.43 13.21
C GLU A 279 13.85 -41.27 13.11
N PRO A 280 13.86 -40.49 12.01
CA PRO A 280 12.91 -39.39 11.80
C PRO A 280 11.50 -39.91 11.52
N ILE A 281 10.48 -39.13 11.88
CA ILE A 281 9.09 -39.45 11.51
C ILE A 281 8.83 -38.91 10.10
N THR A 282 8.40 -39.79 9.19
CA THR A 282 8.15 -39.41 7.78
C THR A 282 6.66 -39.49 7.45
N PHE A 283 6.07 -38.38 6.98
CA PHE A 283 4.72 -38.31 6.43
C PHE A 283 4.82 -38.08 4.92
N ARG A 284 4.33 -39.04 4.12
CA ARG A 284 4.52 -39.01 2.66
C ARG A 284 3.27 -39.42 1.89
N ALA A 285 3.09 -38.89 0.69
CA ALA A 285 2.12 -39.47 -0.25
C ALA A 285 2.61 -40.84 -0.78
N LEU A 286 1.69 -41.74 -1.11
CA LEU A 286 2.02 -42.93 -1.91
C LEU A 286 2.36 -42.53 -3.35
N GLN A 287 1.51 -41.67 -3.93
CA GLN A 287 1.69 -41.07 -5.25
C GLN A 287 1.78 -39.55 -5.09
N ARG A 288 2.85 -38.97 -5.64
CA ARG A 288 3.19 -37.54 -5.56
C ARG A 288 1.96 -36.63 -5.74
N ARG A 289 1.70 -35.78 -4.74
CA ARG A 289 0.67 -34.72 -4.68
C ARG A 289 -0.78 -35.19 -4.85
N THR A 290 -1.04 -36.49 -4.71
CA THR A 290 -2.42 -37.07 -4.76
C THR A 290 -3.12 -37.13 -3.39
N ALA A 291 -2.37 -36.98 -2.30
CA ALA A 291 -2.92 -36.87 -0.95
C ALA A 291 -3.05 -35.39 -0.58
N ARG A 292 -4.29 -34.89 -0.50
CA ARG A 292 -4.61 -33.48 -0.23
C ARG A 292 -5.03 -33.28 1.22
N ILE A 293 -4.35 -32.40 1.94
CA ILE A 293 -4.69 -31.98 3.29
C ILE A 293 -5.56 -30.70 3.19
N MET A 294 -6.79 -30.77 3.70
CA MET A 294 -7.82 -29.73 3.53
C MET A 294 -7.84 -28.69 4.66
N GLY A 295 -7.10 -28.92 5.74
CA GLY A 295 -7.22 -28.16 6.98
C GLY A 295 -8.51 -28.46 7.75
N GLY A 296 -8.70 -27.77 8.88
CA GLY A 296 -9.95 -27.76 9.62
C GLY A 296 -10.80 -26.53 9.29
N TYR A 297 -11.54 -26.04 10.28
CA TYR A 297 -12.47 -24.92 10.12
C TYR A 297 -11.81 -23.58 10.47
N GLY A 298 -12.35 -22.47 9.98
CA GLY A 298 -11.86 -21.14 10.34
C GLY A 298 -10.41 -20.88 9.91
N ALA A 299 -9.61 -20.31 10.81
CA ALA A 299 -8.27 -19.79 10.50
C ALA A 299 -7.11 -20.80 10.68
N GLU A 300 -7.41 -22.09 10.81
CA GLU A 300 -6.41 -23.12 11.11
C GLU A 300 -5.37 -23.35 9.99
N TYR A 301 -4.16 -23.75 10.41
CA TYR A 301 -3.13 -24.27 9.51
C TYR A 301 -3.37 -25.76 9.24
N ALA A 302 -3.35 -26.18 7.98
CA ALA A 302 -3.53 -27.57 7.60
C ALA A 302 -2.38 -28.50 8.04
N LEU A 303 -1.15 -27.97 8.09
CA LEU A 303 0.03 -28.62 8.67
C LEU A 303 0.52 -27.80 9.88
N HIS A 304 0.60 -28.43 11.06
CA HIS A 304 1.03 -27.73 12.28
C HIS A 304 2.16 -28.48 12.98
N LEU A 305 3.39 -28.00 12.80
CA LEU A 305 4.60 -28.54 13.42
C LEU A 305 5.01 -27.62 14.58
N SER A 306 4.74 -28.05 15.82
CA SER A 306 5.02 -27.25 17.02
C SER A 306 5.72 -28.08 18.09
N HIS A 307 6.86 -27.60 18.60
CA HIS A 307 7.64 -28.30 19.64
C HIS A 307 7.98 -29.75 19.28
N VAL A 308 8.26 -30.00 17.99
CA VAL A 308 8.65 -31.30 17.43
C VAL A 308 9.94 -31.18 16.64
N GLU A 309 10.68 -32.28 16.58
CA GLU A 309 11.97 -32.36 15.90
C GLU A 309 12.07 -33.59 14.98
N HIS A 310 12.94 -33.53 13.98
CA HIS A 310 13.23 -34.63 13.04
C HIS A 310 11.99 -35.17 12.31
N ILE A 311 11.18 -34.25 11.77
CA ILE A 311 9.99 -34.56 10.96
C ILE A 311 10.29 -34.36 9.47
N ARG A 312 9.83 -35.30 8.63
CA ARG A 312 9.90 -35.22 7.17
C ARG A 312 8.50 -35.22 6.57
N ILE A 313 8.24 -34.28 5.67
CA ILE A 313 7.00 -34.19 4.87
C ILE A 313 7.40 -34.34 3.39
N ASP A 314 6.82 -35.32 2.68
CA ASP A 314 7.23 -35.69 1.31
C ASP A 314 6.03 -35.82 0.35
N GLY A 315 6.00 -34.96 -0.68
CA GLY A 315 5.08 -35.11 -1.82
C GLY A 315 3.60 -34.93 -1.49
N LEU A 316 3.23 -34.22 -0.43
CA LEU A 316 1.82 -33.89 -0.09
C LEU A 316 1.29 -32.72 -0.94
N HIS A 317 -0.04 -32.58 -0.97
CA HIS A 317 -0.74 -31.40 -1.45
C HIS A 317 -1.44 -30.76 -0.24
N ILE A 318 -1.25 -29.47 0.00
CA ILE A 318 -1.93 -28.70 1.05
C ILE A 318 -2.78 -27.62 0.37
N LYS A 319 -4.10 -27.73 0.50
CA LYS A 319 -5.07 -26.82 -0.14
C LYS A 319 -6.25 -26.63 0.81
N PRO A 320 -6.24 -25.57 1.63
CA PRO A 320 -7.24 -25.35 2.65
C PRO A 320 -8.63 -25.16 2.04
N GLN A 321 -9.66 -25.74 2.64
CA GLN A 321 -11.06 -25.55 2.17
C GLN A 321 -11.70 -24.27 2.76
N SER A 322 -11.23 -23.83 3.94
CA SER A 322 -11.75 -22.64 4.62
C SER A 322 -11.33 -21.35 3.93
N SER A 323 -12.25 -20.37 3.84
CA SER A 323 -11.96 -19.00 3.38
C SER A 323 -11.06 -18.18 4.32
N LEU A 324 -10.64 -18.77 5.45
CA LEU A 324 -9.58 -18.24 6.32
C LEU A 324 -8.43 -19.26 6.50
N GLY A 325 -8.43 -20.37 5.76
CA GLY A 325 -7.51 -21.47 5.94
C GLY A 325 -6.07 -21.15 5.55
N ARG A 326 -5.12 -21.79 6.23
CA ARG A 326 -3.67 -21.55 6.12
C ARG A 326 -2.94 -22.86 5.79
N TRP A 327 -1.79 -22.79 5.12
CA TRP A 327 -1.04 -23.99 4.69
C TRP A 327 -0.27 -24.65 5.85
N ALA A 328 0.71 -23.95 6.41
CA ALA A 328 1.65 -24.55 7.35
C ALA A 328 2.16 -23.57 8.42
N LEU A 329 2.24 -24.04 9.66
CA LEU A 329 2.91 -23.36 10.77
C LEU A 329 4.00 -24.26 11.33
N ILE A 330 5.25 -23.78 11.28
CA ILE A 330 6.42 -24.38 11.91
C ILE A 330 6.86 -23.43 13.03
N GLN A 331 6.71 -23.85 14.29
CA GLN A 331 7.06 -23.01 15.44
C GLN A 331 7.78 -23.81 16.54
N HIS A 332 8.85 -23.26 17.12
CA HIS A 332 9.64 -23.96 18.14
C HIS A 332 10.06 -25.39 17.72
N ALA A 333 10.35 -25.58 16.43
CA ALA A 333 10.61 -26.89 15.83
C ALA A 333 12.05 -26.96 15.31
N LYS A 334 12.61 -28.18 15.23
CA LYS A 334 13.97 -28.39 14.73
C LYS A 334 14.10 -29.52 13.71
N HIS A 335 15.10 -29.44 12.83
CA HIS A 335 15.44 -30.53 11.91
C HIS A 335 14.25 -30.98 11.04
N ILE A 336 13.47 -30.01 10.54
CA ILE A 336 12.26 -30.24 9.75
C ILE A 336 12.62 -30.21 8.26
N ARG A 337 12.16 -31.22 7.50
CA ARG A 337 12.32 -31.26 6.04
C ARG A 337 10.96 -31.34 5.35
N ILE A 338 10.72 -30.43 4.42
CA ILE A 338 9.54 -30.40 3.56
C ILE A 338 10.03 -30.53 2.12
N ASP A 339 9.74 -31.67 1.49
CA ASP A 339 10.21 -32.04 0.17
C ASP A 339 9.01 -32.21 -0.78
N ASP A 340 9.07 -31.59 -1.96
CA ASP A 340 8.14 -31.79 -3.09
C ASP A 340 6.64 -31.52 -2.79
N VAL A 341 6.34 -30.68 -1.79
CA VAL A 341 4.98 -30.32 -1.41
C VAL A 341 4.39 -29.27 -2.37
N LEU A 342 3.10 -29.41 -2.68
CA LEU A 342 2.30 -28.36 -3.33
C LEU A 342 1.45 -27.65 -2.26
N MET A 343 1.65 -26.35 -2.09
CA MET A 343 0.83 -25.46 -1.27
C MET A 343 0.11 -24.49 -2.21
N GLU A 344 -1.22 -24.56 -2.28
CA GLU A 344 -2.00 -23.68 -3.15
C GLU A 344 -3.34 -23.21 -2.56
N ASP A 345 -3.85 -22.11 -3.11
CA ASP A 345 -5.17 -21.52 -2.92
C ASP A 345 -5.55 -21.30 -1.44
N ALA A 346 -4.70 -20.54 -0.74
CA ALA A 346 -5.03 -20.04 0.60
C ALA A 346 -5.53 -18.59 0.56
N THR A 347 -6.29 -18.23 1.60
CA THR A 347 -6.85 -16.88 1.79
C THR A 347 -6.67 -16.37 3.22
N GLY A 348 -6.33 -17.26 4.18
CA GLY A 348 -6.07 -16.91 5.57
C GLY A 348 -4.79 -16.14 5.79
N GLY A 349 -4.83 -15.15 6.70
CA GLY A 349 -3.69 -14.28 7.02
C GLY A 349 -2.39 -15.04 7.30
N MET A 350 -1.36 -14.79 6.50
CA MET A 350 -0.04 -15.44 6.59
C MET A 350 -0.11 -16.98 6.51
N PRO A 351 -0.32 -17.56 5.30
CA PRO A 351 -0.61 -18.98 5.15
C PRO A 351 0.58 -19.92 5.38
N PHE A 352 1.84 -19.46 5.26
CA PHE A 352 3.00 -20.27 5.64
C PHE A 352 3.96 -19.48 6.54
N HIS A 353 4.07 -19.90 7.80
CA HIS A 353 4.89 -19.23 8.81
C HIS A 353 5.91 -20.19 9.44
N ILE A 354 7.17 -19.76 9.48
CA ILE A 354 8.26 -20.40 10.23
C ILE A 354 8.73 -19.41 11.30
N THR A 355 8.71 -19.81 12.58
CA THR A 355 9.11 -18.94 13.69
C THR A 355 9.80 -19.69 14.83
N HIS A 356 10.75 -19.07 15.54
CA HIS A 356 11.45 -19.65 16.69
C HIS A 356 12.06 -21.06 16.41
N SER A 357 12.52 -21.31 15.19
CA SER A 357 12.84 -22.66 14.69
C SER A 357 14.26 -22.75 14.12
N GLU A 358 14.81 -23.96 14.09
CA GLU A 358 16.21 -24.23 13.68
C GLU A 358 16.32 -25.41 12.69
N HIS A 359 17.25 -25.35 11.75
CA HIS A 359 17.49 -26.44 10.77
C HIS A 359 16.21 -26.80 9.98
N ILE A 360 15.61 -25.81 9.33
CA ILE A 360 14.39 -25.98 8.53
C ILE A 360 14.74 -25.97 7.05
N GLN A 361 14.42 -27.06 6.35
CA GLN A 361 14.68 -27.22 4.92
C GLN A 361 13.37 -27.36 4.15
N VAL A 362 13.10 -26.45 3.23
CA VAL A 362 11.97 -26.52 2.29
C VAL A 362 12.54 -26.66 0.89
N ARG A 363 12.28 -27.79 0.24
CA ARG A 363 12.91 -28.13 -1.03
C ARG A 363 11.94 -28.66 -2.07
N ASP A 364 12.26 -28.43 -3.34
CA ASP A 364 11.54 -28.94 -4.50
C ASP A 364 10.01 -28.65 -4.49
N SER A 365 9.55 -27.71 -3.67
CA SER A 365 8.14 -27.46 -3.39
C SER A 365 7.57 -26.35 -4.28
N VAL A 366 6.24 -26.31 -4.42
CA VAL A 366 5.51 -25.27 -5.16
C VAL A 366 4.58 -24.56 -4.18
N ILE A 367 4.73 -23.24 -4.06
CA ILE A 367 3.98 -22.38 -3.14
C ILE A 367 3.34 -21.26 -3.97
N ARG A 368 2.02 -21.26 -4.09
CA ARG A 368 1.31 -20.37 -5.03
C ARG A 368 -0.10 -19.99 -4.60
N GLY A 369 -0.63 -18.90 -5.15
CA GLY A 369 -2.07 -18.61 -5.09
C GLY A 369 -2.52 -18.24 -3.68
N TYR A 370 -2.12 -17.04 -3.24
CA TYR A 370 -2.58 -16.45 -1.99
C TYR A 370 -3.36 -15.16 -2.25
N ILE A 371 -4.65 -15.18 -1.92
CA ILE A 371 -5.55 -14.01 -2.05
C ILE A 371 -5.39 -13.12 -0.82
N GLY A 372 -4.25 -12.44 -0.75
CA GLY A 372 -3.90 -11.54 0.36
C GLY A 372 -2.57 -10.83 0.13
N ALA A 373 -2.04 -10.18 1.17
CA ALA A 373 -0.80 -9.43 1.09
C ALA A 373 0.45 -10.35 1.14
N ASN A 374 0.88 -10.75 2.33
CA ASN A 374 2.13 -11.48 2.56
C ASN A 374 1.86 -13.00 2.66
N MET A 375 2.59 -13.82 1.89
CA MET A 375 2.29 -15.26 1.76
C MET A 375 3.15 -16.19 2.62
N VAL A 376 4.48 -16.05 2.55
CA VAL A 376 5.42 -16.86 3.35
C VAL A 376 6.24 -15.93 4.23
N ARG A 377 6.33 -16.24 5.52
CA ARG A 377 7.15 -15.50 6.50
C ARG A 377 8.05 -16.44 7.27
N VAL A 378 9.32 -16.04 7.42
CA VAL A 378 10.28 -16.68 8.31
C VAL A 378 10.83 -15.61 9.24
N GLY A 379 10.73 -15.82 10.55
CA GLY A 379 11.19 -14.89 11.59
C GLY A 379 11.75 -15.62 12.78
N ASP A 380 12.52 -14.93 13.63
CA ASP A 380 13.00 -15.43 14.92
C ASP A 380 13.72 -16.80 14.84
N SER A 381 14.38 -17.12 13.71
CA SER A 381 14.81 -18.49 13.34
C SER A 381 16.23 -18.55 12.78
N SER A 382 16.84 -19.73 12.73
CA SER A 382 18.19 -19.89 12.13
C SER A 382 18.43 -21.22 11.41
N TYR A 383 19.48 -21.27 10.59
CA TYR A 383 19.85 -22.44 9.78
C TYR A 383 18.73 -22.86 8.81
N ILE A 384 18.35 -21.93 7.94
CA ILE A 384 17.18 -22.05 7.05
C ILE A 384 17.63 -22.30 5.61
N LEU A 385 17.07 -23.32 4.96
CA LEU A 385 17.33 -23.66 3.56
C LEU A 385 16.03 -23.65 2.75
N PHE A 386 15.97 -22.80 1.71
CA PHE A 386 14.98 -22.88 0.65
C PHE A 386 15.69 -23.25 -0.66
N GLU A 387 15.50 -24.48 -1.13
CA GLU A 387 16.19 -24.99 -2.34
C GLU A 387 15.22 -25.51 -3.42
N GLY A 388 15.35 -25.06 -4.66
CA GLY A 388 14.57 -25.68 -5.75
C GLY A 388 13.06 -25.41 -5.68
N ASN A 389 12.61 -24.37 -4.99
CA ASN A 389 11.18 -24.08 -4.85
C ASN A 389 10.65 -23.17 -5.97
N SER A 390 9.36 -23.27 -6.25
CA SER A 390 8.61 -22.33 -7.07
C SER A 390 7.72 -21.48 -6.17
N ILE A 391 7.88 -20.16 -6.20
CA ILE A 391 7.14 -19.25 -5.32
C ILE A 391 6.49 -18.15 -6.16
N SER A 392 5.15 -18.03 -6.10
CA SER A 392 4.36 -17.19 -7.01
C SER A 392 3.03 -16.72 -6.43
N ARG A 393 2.39 -15.74 -7.10
CA ARG A 393 0.98 -15.34 -6.93
C ARG A 393 0.60 -14.99 -5.48
N ALA A 394 1.12 -13.85 -5.02
CA ALA A 394 0.74 -13.18 -3.77
C ALA A 394 0.61 -11.68 -4.01
N GLY A 395 -0.37 -11.02 -3.38
CA GLY A 395 -0.71 -9.63 -3.66
C GLY A 395 0.33 -8.59 -3.23
N HIS A 396 1.13 -8.87 -2.20
CA HIS A 396 2.18 -7.96 -1.73
C HIS A 396 3.56 -8.57 -1.92
N SER A 397 3.90 -9.56 -1.09
CA SER A 397 5.19 -10.25 -1.09
C SER A 397 4.99 -11.75 -0.88
N PRO A 398 5.48 -12.61 -1.80
CA PRO A 398 5.29 -14.04 -1.72
C PRO A 398 6.27 -14.70 -0.74
N PHE A 399 7.36 -14.03 -0.35
CA PHE A 399 8.39 -14.59 0.54
C PHE A 399 9.11 -13.51 1.35
N GLN A 400 9.07 -13.61 2.68
CA GLN A 400 9.60 -12.59 3.61
C GLN A 400 10.53 -13.18 4.70
N PHE A 401 11.62 -12.47 5.00
CA PHE A 401 12.31 -12.57 6.30
C PHE A 401 11.84 -11.42 7.20
N TYR A 402 11.02 -11.74 8.21
CA TYR A 402 10.34 -10.79 9.09
C TYR A 402 9.92 -11.48 10.41
N PRO A 403 10.10 -10.88 11.61
CA PRO A 403 10.56 -9.50 11.85
C PRO A 403 12.01 -9.24 11.45
N GLU A 404 12.33 -7.96 11.37
CA GLU A 404 13.61 -7.43 10.93
C GLU A 404 14.77 -7.91 11.81
N GLY A 405 15.86 -8.36 11.19
CA GLY A 405 17.07 -8.77 11.92
C GLY A 405 16.94 -10.05 12.78
N SER A 406 15.76 -10.68 12.80
CA SER A 406 15.43 -11.84 13.64
C SER A 406 15.91 -13.18 13.09
N THR A 407 16.29 -13.24 11.81
CA THR A 407 16.64 -14.49 11.10
C THR A 407 18.11 -14.49 10.66
N SER A 408 18.79 -15.63 10.81
CA SER A 408 20.22 -15.77 10.48
C SER A 408 20.61 -17.14 9.92
N ASN A 409 21.77 -17.22 9.26
CA ASN A 409 22.32 -18.44 8.66
C ASN A 409 21.33 -19.05 7.64
N VAL A 410 21.19 -18.40 6.50
CA VAL A 410 20.14 -18.66 5.52
C VAL A 410 20.73 -18.96 4.15
N VAL A 411 20.19 -19.98 3.47
CA VAL A 411 20.47 -20.30 2.07
C VAL A 411 19.16 -20.30 1.28
N VAL A 412 19.14 -19.53 0.19
CA VAL A 412 18.05 -19.49 -0.80
C VAL A 412 18.67 -19.83 -2.16
N ARG A 413 18.61 -21.11 -2.55
CA ARG A 413 19.31 -21.65 -3.73
C ARG A 413 18.38 -22.20 -4.80
N GLY A 414 18.57 -21.81 -6.05
CA GLY A 414 17.92 -22.48 -7.19
C GLY A 414 16.40 -22.43 -7.15
N ASN A 415 15.81 -21.40 -6.55
CA ASN A 415 14.36 -21.18 -6.54
C ASN A 415 13.95 -20.36 -7.77
N VAL A 416 12.67 -20.41 -8.11
CA VAL A 416 12.05 -19.52 -9.10
C VAL A 416 11.02 -18.65 -8.40
N PHE A 417 11.29 -17.34 -8.37
CA PHE A 417 10.36 -16.32 -7.92
C PHE A 417 9.66 -15.73 -9.15
N HIS A 418 8.34 -15.97 -9.25
CA HIS A 418 7.48 -15.48 -10.33
C HIS A 418 6.17 -14.92 -9.75
N ALA A 419 6.27 -13.76 -9.10
CA ALA A 419 5.22 -13.24 -8.24
C ALA A 419 3.87 -13.03 -8.95
N ALA A 420 3.85 -12.54 -10.20
CA ALA A 420 2.68 -12.19 -11.02
C ALA A 420 1.69 -11.15 -10.44
N TRP A 421 1.53 -11.05 -9.11
CA TRP A 421 0.59 -10.17 -8.42
C TRP A 421 1.28 -9.25 -7.40
N GLY A 422 2.59 -9.06 -7.50
CA GLY A 422 3.38 -8.24 -6.56
C GLY A 422 4.88 -8.29 -6.83
N ARG A 423 5.68 -7.95 -5.82
CA ARG A 423 7.16 -8.08 -5.86
C ARG A 423 7.59 -9.51 -5.58
N ASN A 424 8.85 -9.86 -5.89
CA ASN A 424 9.32 -11.25 -5.79
C ASN A 424 9.73 -11.73 -4.38
N PHE A 425 10.26 -10.88 -3.50
CA PHE A 425 10.58 -11.22 -2.10
C PHE A 425 10.92 -9.96 -1.28
N GLU A 426 10.96 -10.09 0.05
CA GLU A 426 11.46 -9.04 0.95
C GLU A 426 12.29 -9.59 2.11
N PHE A 427 13.58 -9.24 2.14
CA PHE A 427 14.49 -9.60 3.22
C PHE A 427 14.90 -8.36 3.98
N PHE A 428 14.66 -8.35 5.30
CA PHE A 428 14.95 -7.22 6.17
C PHE A 428 15.91 -7.60 7.30
N GLY A 429 17.19 -7.23 7.14
CA GLY A 429 18.22 -7.36 8.17
C GLY A 429 18.74 -8.78 8.40
N THR A 430 18.46 -9.72 7.50
CA THR A 430 18.92 -11.12 7.62
C THR A 430 20.44 -11.19 7.72
N LYS A 431 20.97 -11.97 8.66
CA LYS A 431 22.42 -12.12 8.88
C LYS A 431 22.92 -13.42 8.27
N ASN A 432 24.06 -13.39 7.58
CA ASN A 432 24.65 -14.55 6.90
C ASN A 432 23.63 -15.16 5.91
N LEU A 433 23.44 -14.50 4.77
CA LEU A 433 22.46 -14.88 3.74
C LEU A 433 23.16 -15.21 2.42
N LEU A 434 23.07 -16.47 1.98
CA LEU A 434 23.45 -16.89 0.62
C LEU A 434 22.20 -16.95 -0.25
N PHE A 435 22.20 -16.23 -1.36
CA PHE A 435 21.14 -16.20 -2.34
C PHE A 435 21.74 -16.50 -3.73
N GLU A 436 21.58 -17.74 -4.21
CA GLU A 436 22.28 -18.19 -5.42
C GLU A 436 21.47 -19.02 -6.41
N HIS A 437 21.85 -18.96 -7.69
CA HIS A 437 21.25 -19.77 -8.77
C HIS A 437 19.72 -19.60 -8.95
N ASN A 438 19.10 -18.58 -8.34
CA ASN A 438 17.67 -18.33 -8.45
C ASN A 438 17.30 -17.64 -9.78
N ILE A 439 16.06 -17.86 -10.22
CA ILE A 439 15.40 -17.06 -11.26
C ILE A 439 14.43 -16.08 -10.59
N ILE A 440 14.47 -14.81 -10.99
CA ILE A 440 13.62 -13.73 -10.47
C ILE A 440 12.97 -13.03 -11.66
N THR A 441 11.67 -13.29 -11.88
CA THR A 441 10.95 -12.85 -13.06
C THR A 441 9.49 -12.49 -12.75
N ASN A 442 8.79 -11.91 -13.72
CA ASN A 442 7.34 -11.70 -13.70
C ASN A 442 6.80 -10.99 -12.42
N ALA A 443 7.56 -10.06 -11.84
CA ALA A 443 7.05 -9.14 -10.81
C ALA A 443 6.21 -8.03 -11.44
N LEU A 444 4.97 -7.85 -10.97
CA LEU A 444 4.01 -6.85 -11.47
C LEU A 444 3.65 -5.82 -10.39
N ASP A 445 3.27 -4.61 -10.80
CA ASP A 445 2.92 -3.54 -9.86
C ASP A 445 1.43 -3.58 -9.47
N SER A 446 1.14 -4.22 -8.35
CA SER A 446 -0.22 -4.65 -8.00
C SER A 446 -0.97 -3.75 -7.01
N GLY A 447 -2.27 -4.01 -6.91
CA GLY A 447 -3.24 -3.34 -6.04
C GLY A 447 -3.02 -3.52 -4.52
N ARG A 448 -2.18 -4.47 -4.12
CA ARG A 448 -1.74 -4.63 -2.71
C ARG A 448 -0.24 -4.34 -2.52
N SER A 449 0.42 -3.79 -3.54
CA SER A 449 1.86 -3.53 -3.55
C SER A 449 2.25 -2.07 -3.72
N ALA A 450 3.29 -1.63 -3.01
CA ALA A 450 3.86 -0.30 -3.18
C ALA A 450 4.55 -0.16 -4.55
N SER A 451 5.38 -1.15 -4.89
CA SER A 451 6.11 -1.30 -6.16
C SER A 451 6.46 -2.77 -6.44
N THR A 452 6.99 -3.07 -7.63
CA THR A 452 7.51 -4.38 -8.06
C THR A 452 8.80 -4.81 -7.35
N ASN A 453 9.50 -3.89 -6.69
CA ASN A 453 10.89 -4.11 -6.27
C ASN A 453 11.00 -5.20 -5.21
N ALA A 454 11.72 -6.29 -5.48
CA ALA A 454 12.16 -7.20 -4.44
C ALA A 454 13.23 -6.53 -3.56
N LYS A 455 13.24 -6.83 -2.26
CA LYS A 455 14.10 -6.16 -1.28
C LYS A 455 15.14 -7.12 -0.70
N PHE A 456 16.40 -6.70 -0.71
CA PHE A 456 17.54 -7.48 -0.23
C PHE A 456 18.36 -6.67 0.79
N VAL A 457 17.94 -6.66 2.06
CA VAL A 457 18.62 -5.96 3.16
C VAL A 457 19.25 -7.01 4.06
N ALA A 458 20.59 -7.04 4.14
CA ALA A 458 21.34 -8.06 4.87
C ALA A 458 22.62 -7.50 5.53
N ASP A 459 23.12 -8.22 6.55
CA ASP A 459 24.49 -8.12 7.08
C ASP A 459 25.22 -9.43 6.75
N ARG A 460 26.32 -9.37 6.00
CA ARG A 460 27.00 -10.54 5.40
C ARG A 460 26.08 -11.29 4.42
N GLY A 461 25.77 -10.63 3.31
CA GLY A 461 24.94 -11.19 2.23
C GLY A 461 25.77 -11.55 0.99
N ILE A 462 25.57 -12.75 0.44
CA ILE A 462 26.15 -13.19 -0.84
C ILE A 462 25.00 -13.37 -1.83
N PHE A 463 25.01 -12.61 -2.93
CA PHE A 463 24.02 -12.70 -4.01
C PHE A 463 24.75 -13.06 -5.31
N ARG A 464 24.68 -14.32 -5.76
CA ARG A 464 25.51 -14.81 -6.88
C ARG A 464 24.84 -15.77 -7.84
N PHE A 465 25.28 -15.80 -9.10
CA PHE A 465 24.80 -16.75 -10.12
C PHE A 465 23.29 -16.71 -10.38
N ASN A 466 22.60 -15.63 -9.99
CA ASN A 466 21.16 -15.46 -10.20
C ASN A 466 20.87 -14.86 -11.59
N ARG A 467 19.67 -15.12 -12.11
CA ARG A 467 19.13 -14.51 -13.34
C ARG A 467 17.88 -13.71 -13.01
N VAL A 468 17.88 -12.43 -13.36
CA VAL A 468 16.83 -11.45 -13.04
C VAL A 468 16.33 -10.82 -14.34
N PHE A 469 15.14 -11.21 -14.81
CA PHE A 469 14.65 -10.82 -16.14
C PHE A 469 13.13 -10.71 -16.24
N ARG A 470 12.63 -9.94 -17.21
CA ARG A 470 11.18 -9.75 -17.50
C ARG A 470 10.36 -9.37 -16.24
N ASN A 471 10.87 -8.45 -15.43
CA ASN A 471 10.11 -7.81 -14.33
C ASN A 471 9.55 -6.45 -14.83
N TRP A 472 8.27 -6.16 -14.58
CA TRP A 472 7.54 -5.04 -15.23
C TRP A 472 7.91 -3.65 -14.67
N GLY A 473 8.41 -3.60 -13.45
CA GLY A 473 9.10 -2.43 -12.90
C GLY A 473 10.46 -2.85 -12.34
N GLY A 474 11.14 -1.93 -11.64
CA GLY A 474 12.50 -2.18 -11.16
C GLY A 474 12.61 -3.48 -10.37
N ALA A 475 13.57 -4.34 -10.72
CA ALA A 475 13.51 -5.73 -10.26
C ALA A 475 13.95 -5.90 -8.79
N ILE A 476 15.12 -5.35 -8.42
CA ILE A 476 15.66 -5.40 -7.05
C ILE A 476 16.00 -4.00 -6.55
N HIS A 477 15.75 -3.73 -5.26
CA HIS A 477 16.12 -2.46 -4.62
C HIS A 477 16.71 -2.69 -3.23
N LEU A 478 17.98 -2.30 -3.06
CA LEU A 478 18.71 -2.26 -1.78
C LEU A 478 18.53 -0.87 -1.16
N TYR A 479 17.89 -0.78 0.00
CA TYR A 479 17.81 0.45 0.78
C TYR A 479 17.69 0.15 2.28
N PRO A 480 18.28 0.95 3.18
CA PRO A 480 18.07 0.81 4.62
C PRO A 480 16.58 0.84 4.98
N PHE A 481 16.13 -0.18 5.69
CA PHE A 481 14.79 -0.26 6.22
C PHE A 481 14.83 0.08 7.72
N GLU A 482 14.09 1.12 8.11
CA GLU A 482 14.04 1.61 9.51
C GLU A 482 15.43 1.82 10.14
N ALA A 483 15.73 1.14 11.25
CA ALA A 483 17.00 1.23 11.96
C ALA A 483 18.09 0.28 11.42
N LEU A 484 17.79 -0.54 10.41
CA LEU A 484 18.68 -1.57 9.90
C LEU A 484 19.79 -1.01 9.02
N TRP A 485 20.95 -1.65 9.09
CA TRP A 485 22.06 -1.42 8.17
C TRP A 485 22.07 -2.47 7.06
N ILE A 486 22.40 -2.05 5.84
CA ILE A 486 22.88 -2.98 4.80
C ILE A 486 24.40 -2.95 4.86
N LYS A 487 25.04 -4.09 5.11
CA LYS A 487 26.50 -4.14 5.17
C LYS A 487 27.15 -5.48 4.86
N HIS A 488 28.41 -5.43 4.42
CA HIS A 488 29.20 -6.59 4.04
C HIS A 488 28.50 -7.46 2.98
N VAL A 489 27.97 -6.82 1.92
CA VAL A 489 27.23 -7.53 0.87
C VAL A 489 28.11 -7.71 -0.36
N ARG A 490 28.15 -8.91 -0.92
CA ARG A 490 28.84 -9.28 -2.15
C ARG A 490 27.82 -9.73 -3.20
N LEU A 491 27.69 -8.96 -4.27
CA LEU A 491 26.83 -9.27 -5.41
C LEU A 491 27.71 -9.59 -6.62
N TYR A 492 27.81 -10.87 -7.02
CA TYR A 492 28.74 -11.22 -8.10
C TYR A 492 28.26 -12.31 -9.06
N ASN A 493 28.73 -12.23 -10.31
CA ASN A 493 28.43 -13.22 -11.36
C ASN A 493 26.92 -13.46 -11.55
N ASN A 494 26.09 -12.40 -11.46
CA ASN A 494 24.66 -12.43 -11.77
C ASN A 494 24.38 -11.86 -13.17
N VAL A 495 23.21 -12.14 -13.72
CA VAL A 495 22.68 -11.52 -14.94
C VAL A 495 21.36 -10.80 -14.64
N PHE A 496 21.31 -9.51 -14.95
CA PHE A 496 20.13 -8.67 -14.91
C PHE A 496 19.79 -8.25 -16.33
N ASP A 497 18.74 -8.80 -16.92
CA ASP A 497 18.53 -8.75 -18.35
C ASP A 497 17.07 -8.48 -18.70
N ASP A 498 16.79 -7.53 -19.60
CA ASP A 498 15.45 -7.32 -20.17
C ASP A 498 14.34 -7.13 -19.10
N ASN A 499 14.64 -6.35 -18.05
CA ASN A 499 13.64 -5.83 -17.13
C ASN A 499 13.06 -4.52 -17.69
N TYR A 500 11.79 -4.22 -17.41
CA TYR A 500 11.10 -3.07 -18.03
C TYR A 500 11.41 -1.71 -17.36
N ASP A 501 12.15 -1.72 -16.26
CA ASP A 501 12.82 -0.57 -15.63
C ASP A 501 14.23 -1.06 -15.23
N TYR A 502 14.93 -0.42 -14.29
CA TYR A 502 16.26 -0.88 -13.86
C TYR A 502 16.34 -2.35 -13.41
N GLY A 503 17.50 -2.97 -13.64
CA GLY A 503 17.83 -4.29 -13.10
C GLY A 503 18.03 -4.26 -11.58
N ILE A 504 18.78 -3.29 -11.06
CA ILE A 504 18.96 -3.09 -9.62
C ILE A 504 19.13 -1.63 -9.23
N ALA A 505 18.57 -1.26 -8.07
CA ALA A 505 18.79 0.04 -7.44
C ALA A 505 19.45 -0.11 -6.06
N VAL A 506 20.29 0.87 -5.69
CA VAL A 506 20.84 1.04 -4.35
C VAL A 506 20.46 2.44 -3.84
N SER A 507 20.10 2.57 -2.57
CA SER A 507 19.74 3.87 -1.98
C SER A 507 20.14 3.97 -0.52
N ASP A 508 20.60 5.14 -0.08
CA ASP A 508 21.09 5.33 1.30
C ASP A 508 20.53 6.59 1.98
N SER A 509 19.23 6.84 1.84
CA SER A 509 18.53 8.01 2.40
C SER A 509 18.70 8.19 3.91
N SER A 510 19.05 7.13 4.63
CA SER A 510 19.19 7.09 6.08
C SER A 510 20.65 6.99 6.57
N ALA A 511 21.63 6.98 5.66
CA ALA A 511 23.07 6.86 5.96
C ALA A 511 23.45 5.59 6.76
N GLN A 512 22.95 4.42 6.33
CA GLN A 512 23.09 3.11 6.98
C GLN A 512 23.56 2.02 5.99
N THR A 513 24.30 2.41 4.95
CA THR A 513 24.86 1.51 3.94
C THR A 513 26.40 1.52 4.02
N GLU A 514 27.02 0.34 4.06
CA GLU A 514 28.47 0.15 4.21
C GLU A 514 28.93 -1.11 3.45
N ASP A 515 30.13 -1.11 2.86
CA ASP A 515 30.76 -2.30 2.26
C ASP A 515 29.83 -3.18 1.38
N ILE A 516 29.24 -2.56 0.35
CA ILE A 516 28.46 -3.25 -0.70
C ILE A 516 29.33 -3.38 -1.94
N VAL A 517 29.54 -4.59 -2.45
CA VAL A 517 30.48 -4.81 -3.57
C VAL A 517 29.81 -5.58 -4.70
N PHE A 518 29.85 -5.02 -5.92
CA PHE A 518 29.36 -5.60 -7.16
C PHE A 518 30.53 -6.01 -8.06
N VAL A 519 30.67 -7.30 -8.36
CA VAL A 519 31.78 -7.84 -9.19
C VAL A 519 31.28 -8.78 -10.29
N ASN A 520 31.79 -8.66 -11.52
CA ASN A 520 31.52 -9.61 -12.61
C ASN A 520 30.02 -9.86 -12.94
N ASN A 521 29.13 -8.90 -12.65
CA ASN A 521 27.72 -8.99 -13.04
C ASN A 521 27.52 -8.47 -14.48
N VAL A 522 26.47 -8.96 -15.14
CA VAL A 522 25.98 -8.41 -16.42
C VAL A 522 24.67 -7.68 -16.20
N PHE A 523 24.57 -6.46 -16.72
CA PHE A 523 23.33 -5.71 -16.84
C PHE A 523 23.06 -5.39 -18.31
N SER A 524 22.03 -5.98 -18.90
CA SER A 524 21.74 -5.83 -20.32
C SER A 524 20.26 -5.54 -20.61
N ARG A 525 19.95 -4.71 -21.60
CA ARG A 525 18.58 -4.52 -22.12
C ARG A 525 17.52 -4.02 -21.11
N ASN A 526 17.91 -3.66 -19.89
CA ASN A 526 16.98 -3.17 -18.88
C ASN A 526 16.45 -1.78 -19.24
N ASP A 527 15.22 -1.45 -18.85
CA ASP A 527 14.49 -0.21 -19.16
C ASP A 527 14.43 0.07 -20.68
N GLY A 528 14.29 -0.99 -21.50
CA GLY A 528 14.34 -0.95 -22.97
C GLY A 528 13.17 -0.22 -23.67
N TYR A 529 12.17 0.22 -22.90
CA TYR A 529 11.10 1.13 -23.37
C TYR A 529 11.24 2.55 -22.78
N GLY A 530 12.23 2.76 -21.91
CA GLY A 530 12.48 4.01 -21.19
C GLY A 530 13.79 4.67 -21.60
N ILE A 531 14.72 4.82 -20.64
CA ILE A 531 16.04 5.43 -20.87
C ILE A 531 17.19 4.40 -20.91
N HIS A 532 16.88 3.12 -21.04
CA HIS A 532 17.86 2.03 -21.07
C HIS A 532 18.75 1.99 -19.79
N ARG A 533 18.15 2.34 -18.65
CA ARG A 533 18.75 2.30 -17.32
C ARG A 533 19.04 0.87 -16.88
N GLN A 534 20.31 0.60 -16.62
CA GLN A 534 20.79 -0.69 -16.15
C GLN A 534 20.82 -0.76 -14.62
N VAL A 535 21.35 0.30 -13.98
CA VAL A 535 21.55 0.40 -12.53
C VAL A 535 21.18 1.80 -12.05
N GLU A 536 20.65 1.91 -10.83
CA GLU A 536 20.27 3.20 -10.22
C GLU A 536 20.85 3.38 -8.80
N PHE A 537 21.38 4.57 -8.52
CA PHE A 537 21.92 4.97 -7.22
C PHE A 537 21.21 6.23 -6.73
N GLN A 538 20.53 6.17 -5.58
CA GLN A 538 19.81 7.33 -5.02
C GLN A 538 20.34 7.70 -3.62
N SER A 539 20.41 9.00 -3.32
CA SER A 539 20.63 9.50 -1.95
C SER A 539 21.84 8.90 -1.23
N MET A 540 22.93 8.57 -1.95
CA MET A 540 24.11 7.86 -1.40
C MET A 540 24.86 8.62 -0.27
N GLY A 541 24.54 9.91 -0.07
CA GLY A 541 25.14 10.74 0.95
C GLY A 541 26.63 10.98 0.72
N LEU A 542 27.40 11.09 1.79
CA LEU A 542 28.87 11.17 1.74
C LEU A 542 29.50 9.78 1.93
N PRO A 543 30.74 9.55 1.46
CA PRO A 543 31.53 8.37 1.81
C PRO A 543 31.72 8.25 3.32
N LEU A 544 31.99 7.03 3.77
CA LEU A 544 32.40 6.74 5.14
C LEU A 544 33.80 7.32 5.39
N LYS A 545 34.17 7.43 6.67
CA LYS A 545 35.51 7.84 7.08
C LYS A 545 36.22 6.68 7.74
N GLY A 546 37.38 6.31 7.20
CA GLY A 546 38.24 5.30 7.80
C GLY A 546 39.01 5.82 9.02
N PRO A 547 39.82 4.96 9.65
CA PRO A 547 40.52 5.25 10.90
C PRO A 547 41.50 6.44 10.82
N GLU A 548 42.05 6.72 9.64
CA GLU A 548 42.98 7.85 9.40
C GLU A 548 42.26 9.09 8.84
N GLY A 549 40.94 9.02 8.67
CA GLY A 549 40.09 10.08 8.11
C GLY A 549 39.98 10.05 6.59
N GLU A 550 40.50 9.00 5.95
CA GLU A 550 40.36 8.70 4.53
C GLU A 550 38.90 8.42 4.14
N ALA A 551 38.54 8.72 2.89
CA ALA A 551 37.20 8.47 2.37
C ALA A 551 37.07 7.01 1.92
N ILE A 552 36.14 6.27 2.52
CA ILE A 552 35.80 4.89 2.16
C ILE A 552 34.46 4.89 1.43
N ALA A 553 34.41 4.30 0.23
CA ALA A 553 33.16 4.17 -0.52
C ALA A 553 32.21 3.20 0.19
N LYS A 554 30.91 3.51 0.16
CA LYS A 554 29.85 2.62 0.68
C LYS A 554 29.56 1.48 -0.28
N VAL A 555 29.68 1.77 -1.58
CA VAL A 555 29.47 0.80 -2.65
C VAL A 555 30.71 0.78 -3.54
N SER A 556 31.21 -0.41 -3.88
CA SER A 556 32.21 -0.62 -4.91
C SER A 556 31.59 -1.39 -6.07
N PHE A 557 31.67 -0.83 -7.28
CA PHE A 557 31.09 -1.40 -8.49
C PHE A 557 32.22 -1.64 -9.49
N VAL A 558 32.69 -2.90 -9.56
CA VAL A 558 33.98 -3.24 -10.19
C VAL A 558 33.85 -4.38 -11.21
N SER A 559 34.40 -4.23 -12.41
CA SER A 559 34.44 -5.30 -13.42
C SER A 559 33.06 -5.89 -13.82
N ASN A 560 32.01 -5.08 -13.82
CA ASN A 560 30.69 -5.46 -14.33
C ASN A 560 30.54 -5.09 -15.82
N ALA A 561 29.66 -5.76 -16.55
CA ALA A 561 29.32 -5.45 -17.94
C ALA A 561 27.96 -4.76 -18.04
N LEU A 562 27.86 -3.70 -18.86
CA LEU A 562 26.64 -2.93 -19.09
C LEU A 562 26.39 -2.75 -20.59
N SER A 563 25.14 -2.90 -21.03
CA SER A 563 24.69 -2.54 -22.39
C SER A 563 23.18 -2.28 -22.45
N GLY A 564 22.74 -1.26 -23.17
CA GLY A 564 21.32 -1.03 -23.45
C GLY A 564 20.73 -2.01 -24.46
N GLY A 565 21.57 -2.81 -25.15
CA GLY A 565 21.16 -3.91 -26.01
C GLY A 565 21.52 -3.75 -27.48
N ALA A 566 21.61 -2.51 -27.97
CA ALA A 566 22.18 -2.23 -29.29
C ALA A 566 23.72 -2.21 -29.25
N ALA A 567 24.36 -2.42 -30.40
CA ALA A 567 25.82 -2.57 -30.48
C ALA A 567 26.60 -1.34 -30.00
N ASP A 568 26.05 -0.14 -30.22
CA ASP A 568 26.65 1.16 -29.83
C ASP A 568 25.98 1.76 -28.58
N ASP A 569 25.20 0.96 -27.83
CA ASP A 569 24.45 1.42 -26.66
C ASP A 569 25.04 0.86 -25.35
N PRO A 570 25.74 1.71 -24.56
CA PRO A 570 26.37 1.32 -23.30
C PRO A 570 25.34 1.08 -22.17
N GLY A 571 24.08 1.51 -22.36
CA GLY A 571 23.10 1.62 -21.29
C GLY A 571 23.44 2.76 -20.31
N ILE A 572 22.50 3.05 -19.41
CA ILE A 572 22.61 4.18 -18.47
C ILE A 572 22.73 3.72 -17.01
N ILE A 573 23.62 4.38 -16.28
CA ILE A 573 23.64 4.41 -14.82
C ILE A 573 22.94 5.70 -14.38
N GLU A 574 21.86 5.61 -13.60
CA GLU A 574 21.21 6.78 -13.00
C GLU A 574 21.79 7.04 -11.59
N PHE A 575 22.18 8.29 -11.32
CA PHE A 575 22.75 8.72 -10.05
C PHE A 575 21.98 9.95 -9.55
N GLY A 576 20.92 9.72 -8.77
CA GLY A 576 19.96 10.74 -8.37
C GLY A 576 19.25 11.35 -9.59
N ALA A 577 19.56 12.61 -9.91
CA ALA A 577 19.02 13.33 -11.07
C ALA A 577 19.97 13.32 -12.29
N HIS A 578 21.08 12.58 -12.22
CA HIS A 578 22.08 12.49 -13.29
C HIS A 578 21.99 11.15 -14.03
N GLN A 579 22.13 11.18 -15.35
CA GLN A 579 22.18 10.01 -16.22
C GLN A 579 23.57 9.98 -16.87
N VAL A 580 24.29 8.88 -16.71
CA VAL A 580 25.72 8.77 -17.06
C VAL A 580 26.05 7.38 -17.59
N ASP A 581 27.01 7.32 -18.50
CA ASP A 581 27.58 6.06 -19.01
C ASP A 581 28.77 5.57 -18.15
N VAL A 582 29.21 4.34 -18.44
CA VAL A 582 30.31 3.66 -17.74
C VAL A 582 31.64 4.41 -17.85
N ASP A 583 31.98 4.94 -19.02
CA ASP A 583 33.24 5.64 -19.26
C ASP A 583 33.28 6.96 -18.48
N THR A 584 32.14 7.66 -18.39
CA THR A 584 31.98 8.89 -17.64
C THR A 584 32.17 8.65 -16.13
N VAL A 585 31.50 7.66 -15.53
CA VAL A 585 31.60 7.43 -14.07
C VAL A 585 32.96 6.89 -13.62
N GLN A 586 33.73 6.29 -14.53
CA GLN A 586 35.10 5.82 -14.27
C GLN A 586 36.17 6.89 -14.58
N GLY A 587 35.81 8.00 -15.22
CA GLY A 587 36.73 9.07 -15.59
C GLY A 587 37.15 9.99 -14.43
N GLU A 588 38.33 10.61 -14.55
CA GLU A 588 38.84 11.60 -13.57
C GLU A 588 37.90 12.79 -13.33
N ALA A 589 37.01 13.10 -14.28
CA ALA A 589 36.05 14.18 -14.12
C ALA A 589 35.00 13.84 -13.04
N TRP A 590 34.42 12.64 -13.10
CA TRP A 590 33.33 12.21 -12.21
C TRP A 590 33.76 12.16 -10.74
N SER A 591 34.94 11.61 -10.46
CA SER A 591 35.50 11.53 -9.10
C SER A 591 35.81 12.89 -8.49
N ARG A 592 35.88 13.95 -9.30
CA ARG A 592 36.09 15.36 -8.90
C ARG A 592 34.81 16.20 -8.87
N MET A 593 33.67 15.73 -9.42
CA MET A 593 32.44 16.53 -9.55
C MET A 593 31.73 16.77 -8.22
N SER A 594 31.65 15.79 -7.32
CA SER A 594 31.10 15.96 -5.98
C SER A 594 31.69 14.96 -4.98
N THR A 595 31.74 15.32 -3.70
CA THR A 595 32.09 14.38 -2.63
C THR A 595 31.01 13.34 -2.37
N MET A 596 29.77 13.55 -2.83
CA MET A 596 28.71 12.54 -2.73
C MET A 596 28.89 11.41 -3.74
N ASN A 597 29.44 11.72 -4.92
CA ASN A 597 29.75 10.70 -5.94
C ASN A 597 30.78 9.69 -5.41
N GLN A 598 31.68 10.13 -4.52
CA GLN A 598 32.72 9.29 -3.89
C GLN A 598 32.15 8.26 -2.89
N ALA A 599 30.85 8.30 -2.57
CA ALA A 599 30.19 7.22 -1.83
C ALA A 599 30.04 5.94 -2.67
N VAL A 600 30.19 6.02 -4.01
CA VAL A 600 30.22 4.87 -4.93
C VAL A 600 31.51 4.89 -5.73
N PHE A 601 32.31 3.83 -5.61
CA PHE A 601 33.55 3.64 -6.36
C PHE A 601 33.28 2.81 -7.62
N PHE A 602 33.83 3.22 -8.77
CA PHE A 602 33.72 2.52 -10.05
C PHE A 602 35.12 2.20 -10.62
N ALA A 603 35.35 0.96 -11.05
CA ALA A 603 36.59 0.55 -11.73
C ALA A 603 36.38 -0.65 -12.67
N ASP A 604 37.11 -0.69 -13.79
CA ASP A 604 37.21 -1.83 -14.74
C ASP A 604 35.87 -2.39 -15.31
N ASN A 605 34.77 -1.66 -15.13
CA ASN A 605 33.47 -1.98 -15.74
C ASN A 605 33.51 -1.70 -17.24
N LYS A 606 32.69 -2.44 -17.99
CA LYS A 606 32.78 -2.57 -19.44
C LYS A 606 31.44 -2.23 -20.08
N ALA A 607 31.42 -1.18 -20.91
CA ALA A 607 30.28 -0.85 -21.77
C ALA A 607 30.29 -1.74 -23.03
N VAL A 608 29.88 -3.00 -22.89
CA VAL A 608 29.91 -3.99 -23.97
C VAL A 608 28.70 -4.91 -23.92
N SER A 609 28.18 -5.28 -25.09
CA SER A 609 27.16 -6.33 -25.20
C SER A 609 27.72 -7.67 -24.70
N PRO A 610 26.96 -8.43 -23.87
CA PRO A 610 27.40 -9.73 -23.37
C PRO A 610 27.44 -10.82 -24.45
N ARG A 611 26.82 -10.61 -25.61
CA ARG A 611 26.65 -11.60 -26.70
C ARG A 611 26.18 -12.95 -26.16
N PHE A 612 25.02 -12.97 -25.52
CA PHE A 612 24.37 -14.22 -25.11
C PHE A 612 24.06 -15.12 -26.32
N VAL A 613 24.05 -16.45 -26.12
CA VAL A 613 23.81 -17.42 -27.21
C VAL A 613 22.41 -17.25 -27.82
N HIS A 614 21.37 -17.13 -26.99
CA HIS A 614 19.98 -16.88 -27.41
C HIS A 614 19.27 -15.92 -26.43
N PRO A 615 19.49 -14.59 -26.53
CA PRO A 615 18.89 -13.61 -25.63
C PRO A 615 17.35 -13.59 -25.65
N GLU A 616 16.74 -14.00 -26.76
CA GLU A 616 15.29 -14.12 -26.93
C GLU A 616 14.65 -15.31 -26.19
N THR A 617 15.45 -16.30 -25.77
CA THR A 617 15.00 -17.42 -24.93
C THR A 617 15.54 -17.35 -23.49
N TYR A 618 16.14 -16.22 -23.12
CA TYR A 618 16.89 -16.03 -21.86
C TYR A 618 17.98 -17.10 -21.63
N ASN A 619 18.61 -17.55 -22.72
CA ASN A 619 19.82 -18.36 -22.66
C ASN A 619 21.02 -17.45 -22.37
N HIS A 620 21.25 -17.19 -21.08
CA HIS A 620 22.31 -16.32 -20.57
C HIS A 620 23.72 -16.95 -20.55
N ALA A 621 23.96 -18.00 -21.31
CA ALA A 621 25.34 -18.42 -21.60
C ALA A 621 25.99 -17.43 -22.58
N LEU A 622 27.30 -17.22 -22.43
CA LEU A 622 28.09 -16.42 -23.36
C LEU A 622 28.31 -17.19 -24.67
N SER A 623 28.22 -16.49 -25.80
CA SER A 623 28.71 -17.02 -27.08
C SER A 623 30.24 -17.06 -27.12
N ALA A 624 30.80 -17.94 -27.96
CA ALA A 624 32.25 -18.16 -28.04
C ALA A 624 33.08 -16.95 -28.51
N ASP A 625 32.45 -15.90 -29.04
CA ASP A 625 33.07 -14.61 -29.40
C ASP A 625 32.73 -13.46 -28.43
N SER A 626 32.12 -13.77 -27.29
CA SER A 626 31.78 -12.78 -26.26
C SER A 626 33.04 -12.12 -25.67
N PRO A 627 33.04 -10.78 -25.51
CA PRO A 627 34.12 -10.05 -24.84
C PRO A 627 34.11 -10.22 -23.31
N LEU A 628 33.20 -11.04 -22.77
CA LEU A 628 33.05 -11.31 -21.33
C LEU A 628 33.69 -12.62 -20.89
N ILE A 629 34.12 -13.45 -21.83
CA ILE A 629 34.96 -14.62 -21.56
C ILE A 629 36.36 -14.12 -21.17
N ASP A 630 37.01 -14.74 -20.18
CA ASP A 630 38.38 -14.40 -19.76
C ASP A 630 38.55 -12.93 -19.26
N ALA A 631 37.44 -12.26 -18.90
CA ALA A 631 37.39 -10.80 -18.74
C ALA A 631 37.01 -10.30 -17.33
N GLY A 632 36.73 -11.21 -16.40
CA GLY A 632 36.35 -10.92 -15.02
C GLY A 632 37.53 -10.60 -14.11
N ARG A 633 37.21 -9.98 -12.97
CA ARG A 633 38.13 -9.77 -11.86
C ARG A 633 38.05 -10.96 -10.91
N PHE A 634 39.19 -11.55 -10.55
CA PHE A 634 39.26 -12.54 -9.46
C PHE A 634 38.66 -11.99 -8.16
N LEU A 635 37.81 -12.75 -7.48
CA LEU A 635 37.06 -12.28 -6.30
C LEU A 635 37.98 -11.71 -5.22
N THR A 636 39.04 -12.45 -4.85
CA THR A 636 40.04 -12.03 -3.84
C THR A 636 41.44 -12.55 -4.18
N ARG A 637 42.45 -12.19 -3.36
CA ARG A 637 43.84 -12.66 -3.49
C ARG A 637 44.41 -13.08 -2.14
N THR A 638 45.43 -13.92 -2.14
CA THR A 638 46.18 -14.31 -0.93
C THR A 638 47.00 -13.14 -0.37
N VAL A 639 47.17 -13.13 0.96
CA VAL A 639 48.01 -12.15 1.67
C VAL A 639 49.17 -12.86 2.35
N GLY A 640 50.38 -12.65 1.83
CA GLY A 640 51.60 -13.34 2.20
C GLY A 640 51.68 -14.75 1.62
N ALA A 641 52.90 -15.17 1.24
CA ALA A 641 53.18 -16.54 0.81
C ALA A 641 53.11 -17.52 2.00
N GLY A 642 52.62 -18.74 1.78
CA GLY A 642 52.40 -19.71 2.85
C GLY A 642 52.04 -21.12 2.38
N GLN A 643 51.86 -22.00 3.36
CA GLN A 643 51.40 -23.37 3.19
C GLN A 643 50.52 -23.79 4.38
N GLY A 644 49.46 -24.55 4.11
CA GLY A 644 48.59 -25.12 5.12
C GLY A 644 47.11 -25.00 4.75
N ARG A 645 46.24 -24.95 5.76
CA ARG A 645 44.77 -24.90 5.60
C ARG A 645 44.15 -23.54 5.85
N VAL A 646 44.86 -22.65 6.52
CA VAL A 646 44.37 -21.31 6.87
C VAL A 646 45.04 -20.33 5.92
N VAL A 647 44.28 -19.86 4.94
CA VAL A 647 44.75 -18.97 3.87
C VAL A 647 44.30 -17.53 4.20
N PRO A 648 45.22 -16.60 4.50
CA PRO A 648 44.90 -15.19 4.60
C PRO A 648 44.58 -14.63 3.21
N VAL A 649 43.52 -13.83 3.10
CA VAL A 649 43.07 -13.21 1.84
C VAL A 649 42.76 -11.72 2.03
N GLU A 650 42.67 -10.96 0.93
CA GLU A 650 42.32 -9.54 0.97
C GLU A 650 40.89 -9.30 1.51
N ASP A 651 39.96 -10.16 1.10
CA ASP A 651 38.55 -10.16 1.51
C ASP A 651 38.02 -11.60 1.51
N ALA A 652 37.57 -12.08 2.68
CA ALA A 652 37.03 -13.42 2.84
C ALA A 652 35.49 -13.49 2.66
N ALA A 653 34.80 -12.35 2.59
CA ALA A 653 33.33 -12.27 2.57
C ALA A 653 32.67 -12.74 1.25
N TYR A 654 33.46 -13.05 0.23
CA TYR A 654 32.96 -13.65 -1.02
C TYR A 654 32.49 -15.09 -0.87
N PHE A 655 33.02 -15.83 0.10
CA PHE A 655 32.87 -17.28 0.19
C PHE A 655 31.92 -17.73 1.31
N TYR A 656 31.35 -18.91 1.11
CA TYR A 656 30.42 -19.60 1.98
C TYR A 656 31.05 -20.87 2.58
N ASP A 657 30.79 -21.16 3.86
CA ASP A 657 31.33 -22.32 4.58
C ASP A 657 30.31 -23.41 4.93
N GLY A 658 29.03 -23.22 4.55
CA GLY A 658 27.92 -24.06 5.00
C GLY A 658 26.97 -23.36 5.98
N PHE A 659 27.41 -22.30 6.66
CA PHE A 659 26.71 -21.65 7.78
C PHE A 659 26.24 -22.62 8.88
N GLY A 660 26.81 -23.82 8.98
CA GLY A 660 26.37 -24.88 9.89
C GLY A 660 25.04 -25.56 9.55
N ILE A 661 24.48 -25.35 8.34
CA ILE A 661 23.22 -26.00 7.93
C ILE A 661 23.45 -27.49 7.64
N GLU A 662 22.57 -28.37 8.13
CA GLU A 662 22.70 -29.82 7.94
C GLU A 662 22.79 -30.24 6.47
N GLY A 663 23.91 -30.86 6.11
CA GLY A 663 24.13 -31.41 4.77
C GLY A 663 24.54 -30.37 3.71
N GLU A 664 24.62 -29.09 4.07
CA GLU A 664 25.29 -28.08 3.25
C GLU A 664 26.80 -28.21 3.38
N LEU A 665 27.50 -27.75 2.34
CA LEU A 665 28.95 -27.76 2.24
C LEU A 665 29.41 -26.37 1.79
N GLY A 666 30.52 -25.88 2.34
CA GLY A 666 31.15 -24.66 1.87
C GLY A 666 31.68 -24.76 0.44
N ASP A 667 32.05 -23.60 -0.11
CA ASP A 667 32.44 -23.43 -1.50
C ASP A 667 33.66 -24.27 -1.88
N LEU A 668 33.63 -24.85 -3.08
CA LEU A 668 34.83 -25.40 -3.72
C LEU A 668 35.52 -24.26 -4.47
N ILE A 669 36.76 -23.96 -4.09
CA ILE A 669 37.54 -22.84 -4.61
C ILE A 669 38.90 -23.30 -5.15
N ALA A 670 39.47 -22.50 -6.04
CA ALA A 670 40.80 -22.62 -6.60
C ALA A 670 41.73 -21.56 -5.99
N VAL A 671 42.92 -21.96 -5.55
CA VAL A 671 43.94 -21.06 -4.96
C VAL A 671 45.15 -20.98 -5.88
N GLY A 672 45.36 -19.83 -6.51
CA GLY A 672 46.48 -19.52 -7.42
C GLY A 672 46.41 -20.20 -8.79
N SER A 673 45.81 -21.38 -8.90
CA SER A 673 45.58 -22.10 -10.16
C SER A 673 44.34 -22.99 -10.07
N ALA A 674 43.69 -23.24 -11.21
CA ALA A 674 42.48 -24.06 -11.30
C ALA A 674 42.66 -25.52 -10.83
N ASP A 675 43.89 -26.06 -10.86
CA ASP A 675 44.20 -27.42 -10.40
C ASP A 675 44.32 -27.52 -8.86
N GLN A 676 44.56 -26.40 -8.15
CA GLN A 676 44.69 -26.38 -6.70
C GLN A 676 43.33 -26.13 -6.04
N LEU A 677 42.45 -27.14 -6.15
CA LEU A 677 41.09 -27.12 -5.61
C LEU A 677 41.03 -27.55 -4.15
N ALA A 678 40.38 -26.73 -3.32
CA ALA A 678 40.11 -27.00 -1.91
C ALA A 678 38.72 -26.49 -1.52
N ARG A 679 38.10 -27.10 -0.50
CA ARG A 679 36.77 -26.70 -0.02
C ARG A 679 36.88 -25.81 1.20
N VAL A 680 36.13 -24.71 1.24
CA VAL A 680 35.98 -23.83 2.40
C VAL A 680 35.21 -24.57 3.50
N VAL A 681 35.76 -24.55 4.71
CA VAL A 681 35.24 -25.22 5.92
C VAL A 681 34.86 -24.20 7.00
N ALA A 682 35.50 -23.03 7.01
CA ALA A 682 35.11 -21.89 7.84
C ALA A 682 35.62 -20.57 7.24
N VAL A 683 34.86 -19.48 7.39
CA VAL A 683 35.26 -18.12 7.02
C VAL A 683 35.45 -17.26 8.26
N ASP A 684 36.66 -16.70 8.44
CA ASP A 684 36.92 -15.67 9.45
C ASP A 684 36.85 -14.27 8.82
N HIS A 685 35.68 -13.64 8.93
CA HIS A 685 35.43 -12.28 8.45
C HIS A 685 36.13 -11.17 9.27
N VAL A 686 36.71 -11.48 10.43
CA VAL A 686 37.42 -10.49 11.27
C VAL A 686 38.89 -10.40 10.88
N ASN A 687 39.51 -11.56 10.61
CA ASN A 687 40.92 -11.65 10.23
C ASN A 687 41.13 -11.83 8.71
N ASN A 688 40.06 -11.87 7.92
CA ASN A 688 40.06 -12.23 6.49
C ASN A 688 40.87 -13.50 6.20
N THR A 689 40.47 -14.62 6.82
CA THR A 689 41.09 -15.92 6.55
C THR A 689 40.05 -16.98 6.16
N LEU A 690 40.45 -17.87 5.25
CA LEU A 690 39.67 -19.03 4.83
C LEU A 690 40.30 -20.28 5.42
N THR A 691 39.51 -21.13 6.09
CA THR A 691 39.96 -22.47 6.52
C THR A 691 39.49 -23.50 5.51
N LEU A 692 40.41 -24.36 5.05
CA LEU A 692 40.20 -25.31 3.96
C LEU A 692 40.20 -26.78 4.42
N ASP A 693 39.57 -27.65 3.62
CA ASP A 693 39.46 -29.10 3.88
C ASP A 693 40.81 -29.85 3.79
N ARG A 694 41.76 -29.28 3.05
CA ARG A 694 43.09 -29.81 2.75
C ARG A 694 44.16 -28.72 2.79
N ASP A 695 45.41 -29.16 2.83
CA ASP A 695 46.57 -28.28 2.80
C ASP A 695 46.81 -27.83 1.34
N VAL A 696 47.11 -26.54 1.14
CA VAL A 696 47.49 -25.92 -0.14
C VAL A 696 48.78 -25.12 0.02
N GLU A 697 49.47 -24.82 -1.08
CA GLU A 697 50.67 -23.97 -1.13
C GLU A 697 50.38 -22.70 -1.96
N TRP A 698 50.79 -21.52 -1.50
CA TRP A 698 50.49 -20.27 -2.21
C TRP A 698 51.61 -19.23 -2.08
N ASP A 699 51.80 -18.45 -3.14
CA ASP A 699 52.60 -17.23 -3.12
C ASP A 699 51.75 -16.03 -2.63
N ASP A 700 52.40 -14.90 -2.39
CA ASP A 700 51.74 -13.63 -2.05
C ASP A 700 50.98 -13.05 -3.26
N GLY A 701 49.75 -12.57 -3.06
CA GLY A 701 48.94 -11.92 -4.08
C GLY A 701 48.37 -12.82 -5.20
N VAL A 702 48.44 -14.16 -5.07
CA VAL A 702 47.85 -15.08 -6.06
C VAL A 702 46.32 -15.07 -5.99
N PRO A 703 45.59 -15.24 -7.11
CA PRO A 703 44.13 -15.18 -7.12
C PRO A 703 43.47 -16.31 -6.33
N VAL A 704 42.29 -16.03 -5.76
CA VAL A 704 41.43 -17.01 -5.11
C VAL A 704 39.99 -16.81 -5.59
N ASP A 705 39.40 -17.85 -6.17
CA ASP A 705 38.10 -17.80 -6.85
C ASP A 705 37.43 -19.18 -6.94
N PHE A 706 36.26 -19.28 -7.55
CA PHE A 706 35.70 -20.55 -8.05
C PHE A 706 36.58 -21.15 -9.14
N PRO A 707 36.50 -22.47 -9.44
CA PRO A 707 37.21 -23.06 -10.56
C PRO A 707 36.91 -22.31 -11.86
N TRP A 708 37.96 -21.79 -12.51
CA TRP A 708 37.88 -20.98 -13.71
C TRP A 708 38.65 -21.65 -14.86
N SER A 709 38.33 -21.26 -16.09
CA SER A 709 38.98 -21.75 -17.31
C SER A 709 39.70 -20.59 -18.01
N GLY A 710 40.91 -20.83 -18.51
CA GLY A 710 41.69 -19.81 -19.19
C GLY A 710 42.56 -18.98 -18.25
N SER A 711 42.57 -17.67 -18.46
CA SER A 711 43.40 -16.64 -17.82
C SER A 711 42.71 -15.88 -16.68
N ALA A 712 41.39 -15.80 -16.68
CA ALA A 712 40.57 -15.14 -15.66
C ALA A 712 39.14 -15.72 -15.67
N PRO A 713 38.35 -15.58 -14.58
CA PRO A 713 36.94 -15.98 -14.58
C PRO A 713 36.11 -15.13 -15.55
N ASP A 714 35.00 -15.69 -16.01
CA ASP A 714 34.05 -15.02 -16.89
C ASP A 714 33.16 -14.01 -16.13
N ILE A 715 32.62 -13.02 -16.86
CA ILE A 715 31.59 -12.11 -16.37
C ILE A 715 30.21 -12.67 -16.69
N GLY A 716 29.38 -12.90 -15.67
CA GLY A 716 28.04 -13.48 -15.77
C GLY A 716 27.88 -14.80 -15.03
N VAL A 717 26.80 -15.54 -15.31
CA VAL A 717 26.40 -16.72 -14.52
C VAL A 717 27.21 -17.98 -14.84
N TYR A 718 27.59 -18.19 -16.10
CA TYR A 718 28.21 -19.44 -16.57
C TYR A 718 29.65 -19.21 -17.01
N GLU A 719 30.55 -20.05 -16.50
CA GLU A 719 31.97 -20.10 -16.82
C GLU A 719 32.21 -21.01 -18.04
N HIS A 720 33.03 -20.55 -19.00
CA HIS A 720 33.22 -21.21 -20.29
C HIS A 720 34.56 -21.97 -20.39
N GLY A 721 34.48 -23.29 -20.38
CA GLY A 721 35.60 -24.17 -20.75
C GLY A 721 35.72 -25.41 -19.87
N ALA A 722 36.82 -26.15 -20.01
CA ALA A 722 36.98 -27.44 -19.34
C ALA A 722 37.27 -27.31 -17.82
N GLY A 723 37.96 -26.24 -17.40
CA GLY A 723 38.22 -25.95 -15.98
C GLY A 723 37.08 -25.23 -15.26
N ALA A 724 35.94 -25.03 -15.94
CA ALA A 724 34.82 -24.26 -15.42
C ALA A 724 34.24 -24.87 -14.13
N ARG A 725 33.78 -24.01 -13.22
CA ARG A 725 33.05 -24.41 -12.02
C ARG A 725 31.85 -25.34 -12.35
N PRO A 726 31.54 -26.33 -11.50
CA PRO A 726 30.36 -27.18 -11.67
C PRO A 726 29.06 -26.37 -11.76
N ALA A 727 28.33 -26.51 -12.87
CA ALA A 727 27.07 -25.81 -13.12
C ALA A 727 26.13 -26.62 -14.04
N VAL A 728 24.82 -26.52 -13.76
CA VAL A 728 23.75 -27.09 -14.59
C VAL A 728 22.95 -25.94 -15.19
N GLN A 729 23.15 -25.66 -16.47
CA GLN A 729 22.32 -24.74 -17.23
C GLN A 729 21.08 -25.46 -17.76
N VAL A 730 19.92 -24.85 -17.63
CA VAL A 730 18.68 -25.30 -18.27
C VAL A 730 18.34 -24.35 -19.41
N THR A 731 18.14 -24.90 -20.60
CA THR A 731 17.76 -24.18 -21.82
C THR A 731 16.43 -24.70 -22.36
N ALA A 732 15.72 -23.88 -23.13
CA ALA A 732 14.48 -24.24 -23.80
C ALA A 732 14.53 -23.76 -25.26
N SER A 733 13.98 -24.53 -26.19
CA SER A 733 13.92 -24.19 -27.63
C SER A 733 13.02 -22.98 -27.93
N SER A 734 12.09 -22.66 -27.02
CA SER A 734 11.37 -21.39 -26.96
C SER A 734 11.07 -21.08 -25.50
N PHE A 735 11.06 -19.80 -25.13
CA PHE A 735 10.68 -19.35 -23.80
C PHE A 735 9.15 -19.23 -23.63
N ILE A 736 8.45 -18.77 -24.68
CA ILE A 736 6.98 -18.71 -24.73
C ILE A 736 6.49 -19.80 -25.69
N VAL A 737 5.54 -20.62 -25.25
CA VAL A 737 4.86 -21.61 -26.10
C VAL A 737 3.35 -21.61 -25.84
N ARG A 738 2.57 -22.21 -26.74
CA ARG A 738 1.11 -22.34 -26.59
C ARG A 738 0.73 -23.64 -25.90
N PRO A 739 -0.47 -23.74 -25.28
CA PRO A 739 -1.01 -25.01 -24.82
C PRO A 739 -1.01 -26.08 -25.94
N GLY A 740 -0.42 -27.23 -25.65
CA GLY A 740 -0.24 -28.35 -26.58
C GLY A 740 0.93 -28.22 -27.57
N GLU A 741 1.61 -27.06 -27.64
CA GLU A 741 2.83 -26.86 -28.42
C GLU A 741 4.03 -27.60 -27.79
N GLU A 742 5.01 -27.96 -28.62
CA GLU A 742 6.18 -28.71 -28.19
C GLU A 742 7.32 -27.79 -27.80
N VAL A 743 7.94 -28.05 -26.65
CA VAL A 743 9.20 -27.43 -26.24
C VAL A 743 10.25 -28.51 -26.02
N CYS A 744 11.44 -28.29 -26.57
CA CYS A 744 12.62 -29.08 -26.24
C CYS A 744 13.39 -28.38 -25.12
N LEU A 745 13.77 -29.12 -24.09
CA LEU A 745 14.48 -28.66 -22.92
C LEU A 745 15.80 -29.41 -22.82
N SER A 746 16.92 -28.70 -22.67
CA SER A 746 18.25 -29.32 -22.62
C SER A 746 19.03 -28.85 -21.39
N ALA A 747 19.63 -29.82 -20.68
CA ALA A 747 20.49 -29.60 -19.52
C ALA A 747 21.95 -29.61 -19.99
N VAL A 748 22.58 -28.43 -20.02
CA VAL A 748 23.99 -28.26 -20.37
C VAL A 748 24.81 -28.29 -19.10
N LEU A 749 25.84 -29.14 -19.07
CA LEU A 749 26.68 -29.37 -17.90
C LEU A 749 28.07 -28.77 -18.13
N SER A 750 28.49 -27.89 -17.23
CA SER A 750 29.87 -27.36 -17.16
C SER A 750 30.51 -27.86 -15.87
N GLY A 751 31.79 -28.25 -15.90
CA GLY A 751 32.52 -28.69 -14.70
C GLY A 751 31.98 -29.94 -13.99
N ILE A 752 31.00 -30.64 -14.59
CA ILE A 752 30.38 -31.86 -14.04
C ILE A 752 30.71 -33.00 -15.01
N GLU A 753 31.63 -33.86 -14.59
CA GLU A 753 31.92 -35.11 -15.28
C GLU A 753 30.91 -36.20 -14.87
N ASP A 754 30.98 -37.37 -15.52
CA ASP A 754 30.31 -38.61 -15.11
C ASP A 754 28.85 -38.55 -14.58
N PRO A 755 27.89 -37.86 -15.22
CA PRO A 755 26.49 -37.85 -14.76
C PRO A 755 25.89 -39.27 -14.79
N ALA A 756 25.44 -39.76 -13.63
CA ALA A 756 24.75 -41.04 -13.46
C ALA A 756 23.22 -40.91 -13.59
N GLU A 757 22.64 -39.80 -13.12
CA GLU A 757 21.23 -39.44 -13.33
C GLU A 757 21.12 -37.95 -13.70
N ILE A 758 20.27 -37.63 -14.67
CA ILE A 758 19.75 -36.27 -14.91
C ILE A 758 18.23 -36.37 -14.82
N ARG A 759 17.63 -35.74 -13.81
CA ARG A 759 16.22 -35.85 -13.44
C ARG A 759 15.55 -34.48 -13.45
N TRP A 760 14.41 -34.39 -14.11
CA TRP A 760 13.67 -33.15 -14.37
C TRP A 760 12.34 -33.11 -13.62
N GLN A 761 11.99 -31.97 -13.03
CA GLN A 761 10.62 -31.61 -12.68
C GLN A 761 10.16 -30.47 -13.59
N LEU A 762 9.07 -30.65 -14.34
CA LEU A 762 8.65 -29.70 -15.38
C LEU A 762 7.63 -28.63 -14.90
N GLY A 763 7.38 -28.54 -13.60
CA GLY A 763 6.49 -27.52 -13.02
C GLY A 763 5.00 -27.87 -13.04
N ASP A 764 4.51 -28.48 -14.12
CA ASP A 764 3.16 -29.08 -14.22
C ASP A 764 2.98 -30.34 -13.34
N GLY A 765 4.10 -30.87 -12.85
CA GLY A 765 4.19 -32.06 -12.04
C GLY A 765 4.67 -33.31 -12.78
N THR A 766 4.92 -33.20 -14.08
CA THR A 766 5.61 -34.19 -14.89
C THR A 766 7.07 -34.35 -14.43
N MET A 767 7.53 -35.60 -14.46
CA MET A 767 8.90 -36.01 -14.17
C MET A 767 9.53 -36.58 -15.44
N ALA A 768 10.74 -36.16 -15.78
CA ALA A 768 11.47 -36.65 -16.96
C ALA A 768 12.95 -36.91 -16.65
N TYR A 769 13.66 -37.55 -17.58
CA TYR A 769 15.03 -38.03 -17.39
C TYR A 769 15.86 -37.92 -18.67
N GLY A 770 17.18 -37.70 -18.53
CA GLY A 770 18.13 -37.56 -19.65
C GLY A 770 18.66 -36.13 -19.80
N SER A 771 19.61 -35.92 -20.71
CA SER A 771 20.19 -34.60 -20.99
C SER A 771 19.25 -33.69 -21.77
N GLU A 772 18.32 -34.25 -22.54
CA GLU A 772 17.31 -33.53 -23.32
C GLU A 772 15.93 -34.16 -23.11
N VAL A 773 14.90 -33.31 -23.02
CA VAL A 773 13.51 -33.69 -22.77
C VAL A 773 12.59 -32.89 -23.69
N THR A 774 11.67 -33.58 -24.36
CA THR A 774 10.60 -32.95 -25.14
C THR A 774 9.30 -32.98 -24.34
N HIS A 775 8.61 -31.85 -24.20
CA HIS A 775 7.38 -31.76 -23.41
C HIS A 775 6.30 -30.90 -24.09
N ARG A 776 5.04 -31.08 -23.64
CA ARG A 776 3.86 -30.32 -24.08
C ARG A 776 3.00 -30.00 -22.86
N TYR A 777 2.91 -28.72 -22.51
CA TYR A 777 2.04 -28.25 -21.42
C TYR A 777 0.59 -28.13 -21.89
N SER A 778 -0.38 -28.57 -21.09
CA SER A 778 -1.80 -28.59 -21.46
C SER A 778 -2.56 -27.30 -21.13
N GLU A 779 -2.03 -26.46 -20.23
CA GLU A 779 -2.70 -25.28 -19.68
C GLU A 779 -1.80 -24.05 -19.82
N ALA A 780 -2.40 -22.86 -19.85
CA ALA A 780 -1.65 -21.60 -19.86
C ALA A 780 -1.21 -21.25 -18.43
N TYR A 781 0.09 -21.28 -18.17
CA TYR A 781 0.68 -21.01 -16.86
C TYR A 781 2.19 -20.74 -16.95
N ASP A 782 2.76 -20.28 -15.83
CA ASP A 782 4.20 -20.12 -15.61
C ASP A 782 4.83 -21.43 -15.12
N TYR A 783 5.66 -22.10 -15.93
CA TYR A 783 6.22 -23.41 -15.60
C TYR A 783 7.71 -23.35 -15.20
N PRO A 784 8.02 -23.33 -13.89
CA PRO A 784 9.38 -23.43 -13.39
C PRO A 784 9.91 -24.87 -13.49
N ILE A 785 10.97 -25.01 -14.27
CA ILE A 785 11.64 -26.27 -14.55
C ILE A 785 12.84 -26.42 -13.61
N ARG A 786 13.03 -27.62 -13.08
CA ARG A 786 14.13 -27.93 -12.16
C ARG A 786 14.82 -29.21 -12.60
N VAL A 787 16.14 -29.16 -12.69
CA VAL A 787 17.00 -30.28 -13.05
C VAL A 787 17.85 -30.63 -11.85
N ARG A 788 17.91 -31.91 -11.51
CA ARG A 788 18.85 -32.49 -10.56
C ARG A 788 19.77 -33.43 -11.33
N VAL A 789 21.06 -33.19 -11.22
CA VAL A 789 22.11 -34.07 -11.73
C VAL A 789 22.71 -34.82 -10.54
N THR A 790 23.03 -36.09 -10.71
CA THR A 790 23.77 -36.87 -9.72
C THR A 790 24.87 -37.64 -10.44
N THR A 791 26.13 -37.46 -10.00
CA THR A 791 27.33 -38.09 -10.59
C THR A 791 27.47 -39.56 -10.19
N GLN A 792 28.44 -40.30 -10.74
CA GLN A 792 28.73 -41.66 -10.28
C GLN A 792 29.35 -41.68 -8.87
N THR A 793 29.99 -40.58 -8.45
CA THR A 793 30.45 -40.35 -7.07
C THR A 793 29.32 -40.05 -6.08
N GLY A 794 28.12 -39.72 -6.57
CA GLY A 794 26.94 -39.40 -5.75
C GLY A 794 26.80 -37.92 -5.38
N GLU A 795 27.63 -37.04 -5.95
CA GLU A 795 27.52 -35.58 -5.81
C GLU A 795 26.27 -35.07 -6.55
N ILE A 796 25.64 -34.02 -6.02
CA ILE A 796 24.36 -33.53 -6.53
C ILE A 796 24.49 -32.07 -6.96
N TYR A 797 24.18 -31.80 -8.23
CA TYR A 797 24.10 -30.46 -8.79
C TYR A 797 22.67 -30.15 -9.22
N ARG A 798 22.29 -28.87 -9.22
CA ARG A 798 20.93 -28.43 -9.57
C ARG A 798 20.96 -27.30 -10.60
N GLY A 799 19.99 -27.32 -11.50
CA GLY A 799 19.74 -26.29 -12.49
C GLY A 799 18.28 -25.84 -12.48
N THR A 800 18.06 -24.56 -12.72
CA THR A 800 16.73 -23.94 -12.86
C THR A 800 16.48 -23.53 -14.29
N GLY A 801 15.24 -23.68 -14.74
CA GLY A 801 14.72 -23.17 -16.01
C GLY A 801 13.31 -22.64 -15.81
N TYR A 802 12.77 -22.03 -16.86
CA TYR A 802 11.43 -21.45 -16.85
C TYR A 802 10.89 -21.43 -18.27
N VAL A 803 9.63 -21.82 -18.44
CA VAL A 803 8.88 -21.69 -19.69
C VAL A 803 7.55 -21.05 -19.36
N VAL A 804 7.16 -20.07 -20.16
CA VAL A 804 5.85 -19.43 -20.08
C VAL A 804 4.93 -20.07 -21.11
N VAL A 805 3.76 -20.51 -20.68
CA VAL A 805 2.75 -21.06 -21.59
C VAL A 805 1.59 -20.08 -21.64
N GLU A 806 1.44 -19.41 -22.77
CA GLU A 806 0.44 -18.37 -22.98
C GLU A 806 -0.57 -18.84 -24.04
N GLN A 807 -1.86 -18.70 -23.73
CA GLN A 807 -2.89 -18.82 -24.76
C GLN A 807 -2.95 -17.50 -25.54
N PRO A 808 -2.84 -17.49 -26.88
CA PRO A 808 -2.95 -16.27 -27.65
C PRO A 808 -4.33 -15.64 -27.49
N ARG A 809 -4.38 -14.45 -26.85
CA ARG A 809 -5.59 -13.62 -26.76
C ARG A 809 -6.17 -13.36 -28.15
N ALA A 810 -7.47 -13.57 -28.33
CA ALA A 810 -8.14 -13.35 -29.62
C ALA A 810 -8.07 -11.87 -30.05
N PRO A 811 -8.10 -11.55 -31.36
CA PRO A 811 -8.06 -10.16 -31.83
C PRO A 811 -9.15 -9.26 -31.23
N GLU A 812 -10.33 -9.81 -30.98
CA GLU A 812 -11.52 -9.12 -30.45
C GLU A 812 -11.65 -9.15 -28.91
N GLU A 813 -10.78 -9.86 -28.21
CA GLU A 813 -10.86 -10.06 -26.76
C GLU A 813 -10.22 -8.88 -26.01
N PRO A 814 -10.85 -8.34 -24.94
CA PRO A 814 -10.25 -7.27 -24.13
C PRO A 814 -8.86 -7.62 -23.60
N PHE A 815 -7.93 -6.68 -23.62
CA PHE A 815 -6.62 -6.85 -22.99
C PHE A 815 -6.72 -6.84 -21.46
N ILE A 816 -7.54 -5.93 -20.94
CA ILE A 816 -8.02 -5.95 -19.56
C ILE A 816 -9.53 -5.72 -19.61
N HIS A 817 -10.25 -6.46 -18.77
CA HIS A 817 -11.61 -6.15 -18.36
C HIS A 817 -11.68 -6.29 -16.83
N THR A 818 -12.45 -5.44 -16.18
CA THR A 818 -12.69 -5.43 -14.73
C THR A 818 -14.10 -4.91 -14.48
N SER A 819 -14.99 -5.77 -14.00
CA SER A 819 -16.35 -5.39 -13.61
C SER A 819 -16.48 -5.10 -12.11
N PHE A 820 -15.50 -5.52 -11.29
CA PHE A 820 -15.62 -5.50 -9.82
C PHE A 820 -16.81 -6.33 -9.28
N ASP A 821 -17.43 -7.17 -10.10
CA ASP A 821 -18.47 -8.11 -9.68
C ASP A 821 -17.89 -9.24 -8.81
N GLU A 822 -18.75 -10.14 -8.32
CA GLU A 822 -18.33 -11.23 -7.41
C GLU A 822 -17.48 -12.29 -8.13
N ASP A 823 -17.66 -12.44 -9.45
CA ASP A 823 -16.92 -13.30 -10.36
C ASP A 823 -15.65 -12.67 -10.96
N ASP A 824 -15.39 -11.38 -10.70
CA ASP A 824 -14.12 -10.74 -11.04
C ASP A 824 -13.05 -11.08 -9.98
N GLU A 825 -12.43 -12.25 -10.11
CA GLU A 825 -11.38 -12.69 -9.19
C GLU A 825 -10.07 -11.88 -9.27
N GLN A 826 -9.96 -10.89 -10.18
CA GLN A 826 -8.69 -10.22 -10.51
C GLN A 826 -8.62 -8.73 -10.15
N TRP A 827 -9.75 -8.04 -9.95
CA TRP A 827 -9.75 -6.60 -9.67
C TRP A 827 -8.86 -6.21 -8.48
N TRP A 828 -8.85 -7.02 -7.42
CA TRP A 828 -8.23 -6.70 -6.13
C TRP A 828 -6.69 -6.63 -6.17
N TRP A 829 -6.05 -7.30 -7.13
CA TRP A 829 -4.61 -7.23 -7.36
C TRP A 829 -4.25 -6.36 -8.57
N ARG A 830 -5.20 -6.03 -9.45
CA ARG A 830 -4.98 -5.08 -10.55
C ARG A 830 -5.02 -3.62 -10.08
N TRP A 831 -5.97 -3.28 -9.19
CA TRP A 831 -6.29 -1.89 -8.83
C TRP A 831 -5.62 -1.41 -7.54
N LYS A 832 -4.75 -0.42 -7.65
CA LYS A 832 -4.07 0.27 -6.54
C LYS A 832 -4.82 1.53 -6.15
N THR A 833 -5.64 1.43 -5.10
CA THR A 833 -6.49 2.53 -4.58
C THR A 833 -5.96 3.22 -3.33
N TYR A 834 -5.14 2.52 -2.55
CA TYR A 834 -4.67 3.00 -1.25
C TYR A 834 -3.43 3.91 -1.33
N ARG A 835 -2.90 4.22 -2.53
CA ARG A 835 -1.71 5.07 -2.70
C ARG A 835 -1.79 6.00 -3.92
N PRO A 836 -1.28 7.25 -3.83
CA PRO A 836 -0.73 7.90 -2.63
C PRO A 836 -1.76 8.12 -1.51
N MET A 837 -1.32 7.98 -0.26
CA MET A 837 -2.18 8.08 0.93
C MET A 837 -2.39 9.54 1.37
N PRO A 838 -3.46 9.83 2.13
CA PRO A 838 -4.57 8.92 2.46
C PRO A 838 -5.64 8.86 1.34
N ALA A 839 -6.29 7.71 1.21
CA ALA A 839 -7.47 7.50 0.36
C ALA A 839 -8.34 6.42 1.02
N ASP A 840 -9.64 6.66 1.14
CA ASP A 840 -10.62 5.68 1.62
C ASP A 840 -11.29 5.01 0.42
N TRP A 841 -11.45 3.69 0.46
CA TRP A 841 -11.94 2.92 -0.68
C TRP A 841 -12.69 1.67 -0.22
N SER A 842 -13.68 1.27 -1.02
CA SER A 842 -14.50 0.08 -0.78
C SER A 842 -14.97 -0.53 -2.11
N ARG A 843 -15.25 -1.83 -2.09
CA ARG A 843 -16.10 -2.46 -3.10
C ARG A 843 -17.54 -2.33 -2.60
N ASP A 844 -18.28 -1.40 -3.18
CA ASP A 844 -19.71 -1.21 -2.90
C ASP A 844 -20.53 -2.12 -3.81
N ILE A 845 -21.82 -2.30 -3.50
CA ILE A 845 -22.81 -2.85 -4.44
C ILE A 845 -23.68 -1.68 -4.93
N ASP A 846 -23.76 -1.46 -6.24
CA ASP A 846 -24.66 -0.46 -6.81
C ASP A 846 -26.11 -0.91 -6.65
N ALA A 847 -26.91 -0.11 -5.93
CA ALA A 847 -28.28 -0.47 -5.58
C ALA A 847 -29.25 -0.53 -6.78
N ALA A 848 -28.88 0.03 -7.94
CA ALA A 848 -29.71 0.02 -9.15
C ALA A 848 -29.48 -1.23 -10.03
N SER A 849 -28.22 -1.67 -10.16
CA SER A 849 -27.83 -2.84 -10.97
C SER A 849 -27.68 -4.13 -10.17
N GLY A 850 -27.25 -4.04 -8.91
CA GLY A 850 -26.80 -5.18 -8.10
C GLY A 850 -25.33 -5.57 -8.33
N ASN A 851 -24.63 -4.87 -9.22
CA ASN A 851 -23.24 -5.11 -9.57
C ASN A 851 -22.28 -4.51 -8.52
N GLY A 852 -21.07 -5.04 -8.46
CA GLY A 852 -19.99 -4.47 -7.64
C GLY A 852 -19.40 -3.23 -8.29
N VAL A 853 -19.02 -2.23 -7.49
CA VAL A 853 -18.37 -1.00 -7.98
C VAL A 853 -17.25 -0.57 -7.04
N LEU A 854 -16.16 -0.02 -7.58
CA LEU A 854 -15.03 0.45 -6.78
C LEU A 854 -15.24 1.91 -6.37
N ARG A 855 -15.56 2.13 -5.10
CA ARG A 855 -15.65 3.47 -4.47
C ARG A 855 -14.26 3.95 -4.05
N VAL A 856 -13.96 5.23 -4.30
CA VAL A 856 -12.77 5.92 -3.80
C VAL A 856 -13.15 7.32 -3.31
N SER A 857 -12.66 7.71 -2.14
CA SER A 857 -12.99 8.98 -1.48
C SER A 857 -11.84 9.58 -0.67
N ASP A 858 -11.93 10.87 -0.35
CA ASP A 858 -10.99 11.56 0.51
C ASP A 858 -11.41 11.43 1.99
N PRO A 859 -10.61 10.76 2.86
CA PRO A 859 -10.89 10.67 4.29
C PRO A 859 -10.56 11.96 5.07
N GLY A 860 -9.88 12.93 4.44
CA GLY A 860 -9.56 14.22 5.03
C GLY A 860 -8.12 14.66 4.80
N GLY A 861 -7.82 15.07 3.56
CA GLY A 861 -6.55 15.70 3.21
C GLY A 861 -5.61 14.82 2.38
N GLY A 862 -6.17 13.97 1.51
CA GLY A 862 -5.40 13.06 0.67
C GLY A 862 -5.65 13.15 -0.82
N ALA A 863 -5.19 12.13 -1.54
CA ALA A 863 -5.29 12.04 -2.99
C ALA A 863 -6.16 10.85 -3.38
N MET A 864 -7.32 11.12 -3.98
CA MET A 864 -8.29 10.08 -4.33
C MET A 864 -7.84 9.33 -5.59
N SER A 865 -6.92 8.38 -5.43
CA SER A 865 -6.19 7.75 -6.52
C SER A 865 -6.59 6.30 -6.72
N ALA A 866 -6.87 5.89 -7.96
CA ALA A 866 -7.05 4.52 -8.40
C ALA A 866 -6.17 4.28 -9.64
N ARG A 867 -5.28 3.29 -9.61
CA ARG A 867 -4.29 3.06 -10.67
C ARG A 867 -4.16 1.59 -11.04
N ILE A 868 -3.81 1.32 -12.29
CA ILE A 868 -3.44 0.00 -12.79
C ILE A 868 -2.10 0.10 -13.54
N ALA A 869 -1.29 -0.94 -13.51
CA ALA A 869 -0.03 -1.03 -14.24
C ALA A 869 0.00 -2.32 -15.10
N PRO A 870 -0.72 -2.35 -16.24
CA PRO A 870 -0.85 -3.54 -17.07
C PRO A 870 0.50 -3.93 -17.67
N ALA A 871 0.90 -5.19 -17.52
CA ALA A 871 2.12 -5.69 -18.14
C ALA A 871 1.93 -5.89 -19.65
N GLU A 872 2.89 -5.41 -20.44
CA GLU A 872 2.98 -5.59 -21.90
C GLU A 872 1.85 -4.89 -22.69
N TRP A 873 1.41 -3.72 -22.22
CA TRP A 873 0.41 -2.88 -22.90
C TRP A 873 0.97 -2.18 -24.14
N ASP A 874 0.93 -2.88 -25.28
CA ASP A 874 1.22 -2.32 -26.60
C ASP A 874 0.05 -1.45 -27.08
N ILE A 875 0.26 -0.12 -27.06
CA ILE A 875 -0.76 0.88 -27.40
C ILE A 875 -1.20 0.80 -28.87
N SER A 876 -0.40 0.17 -29.75
CA SER A 876 -0.77 -0.03 -31.16
C SER A 876 -1.75 -1.18 -31.35
N ARG A 877 -1.79 -2.14 -30.41
CA ARG A 877 -2.72 -3.27 -30.39
C ARG A 877 -3.97 -2.95 -29.59
N ASP A 878 -3.82 -2.32 -28.42
CA ASP A 878 -4.90 -2.06 -27.47
C ASP A 878 -5.04 -0.56 -27.12
N PRO A 879 -5.41 0.28 -28.10
CA PRO A 879 -5.45 1.74 -27.94
C PRO A 879 -6.65 2.24 -27.14
N TRP A 880 -7.75 1.49 -27.07
CA TRP A 880 -9.02 1.99 -26.57
C TRP A 880 -9.19 1.72 -25.07
N ILE A 881 -9.60 2.73 -24.31
CA ILE A 881 -9.97 2.58 -22.90
C ILE A 881 -11.47 2.85 -22.78
N TYR A 882 -12.20 1.87 -22.29
CA TYR A 882 -13.61 1.98 -21.90
C TYR A 882 -13.73 2.08 -20.38
N LEU A 883 -14.61 2.95 -19.90
CA LEU A 883 -14.84 3.17 -18.47
C LEU A 883 -16.30 3.52 -18.22
N ARG A 884 -16.93 2.83 -17.26
CA ARG A 884 -18.14 3.33 -16.56
C ARG A 884 -17.71 4.01 -15.25
N TYR A 885 -18.24 5.19 -14.96
CA TYR A 885 -17.86 5.94 -13.77
C TYR A 885 -19.02 6.76 -13.21
N ARG A 886 -18.94 7.11 -11.92
CA ARG A 886 -19.79 8.10 -11.24
C ARG A 886 -18.91 9.03 -10.42
N ILE A 887 -19.15 10.34 -10.45
CA ILE A 887 -18.36 11.33 -9.70
C ILE A 887 -19.33 12.29 -9.00
N GLU A 888 -19.16 12.50 -7.70
CA GLU A 888 -19.97 13.45 -6.93
C GLU A 888 -19.84 14.90 -7.48
N PRO A 889 -20.89 15.73 -7.38
CA PRO A 889 -20.84 17.11 -7.83
C PRO A 889 -19.67 17.92 -7.26
N ASP A 890 -19.06 18.74 -8.12
CA ASP A 890 -17.89 19.58 -7.83
C ASP A 890 -16.57 18.86 -7.50
N VAL A 891 -16.52 17.53 -7.49
CA VAL A 891 -15.28 16.78 -7.30
C VAL A 891 -14.39 16.82 -8.55
N CYS A 892 -13.11 17.12 -8.35
CA CYS A 892 -12.13 17.31 -9.43
C CYS A 892 -11.30 16.05 -9.67
N ILE A 893 -11.75 15.17 -10.59
CA ILE A 893 -11.05 13.95 -11.04
C ILE A 893 -10.49 14.13 -12.46
N GLY A 894 -9.39 13.44 -12.77
CA GLY A 894 -8.90 13.22 -14.12
C GLY A 894 -8.29 11.83 -14.31
N LEU A 895 -8.27 11.38 -15.56
CA LEU A 895 -7.72 10.10 -16.02
C LEU A 895 -6.50 10.37 -16.90
N TYR A 896 -5.40 9.66 -16.65
CA TYR A 896 -4.17 9.72 -17.44
C TYR A 896 -3.65 8.34 -17.85
N VAL A 897 -2.89 8.33 -18.93
CA VAL A 897 -1.94 7.26 -19.28
C VAL A 897 -0.52 7.77 -19.10
N GLU A 898 0.40 6.87 -18.75
CA GLU A 898 1.80 7.19 -18.54
C GLU A 898 2.70 6.11 -19.14
N ALA A 899 3.70 6.53 -19.91
CA ALA A 899 4.72 5.66 -20.48
C ALA A 899 6.03 5.71 -19.66
N PHE A 900 6.93 4.76 -19.95
CA PHE A 900 8.28 4.71 -19.43
C PHE A 900 9.06 6.00 -19.77
N ARG A 901 10.01 6.42 -18.91
CA ARG A 901 10.70 7.73 -18.98
C ARG A 901 11.52 7.89 -20.28
N ASN A 902 11.79 9.12 -20.73
CA ASN A 902 12.78 9.37 -21.79
C ASN A 902 13.82 10.41 -21.36
N LEU A 903 14.91 10.56 -22.14
CA LEU A 903 16.04 11.45 -21.82
C LEU A 903 15.66 12.94 -21.78
N SER A 904 14.54 13.33 -22.39
CA SER A 904 14.15 14.72 -22.61
C SER A 904 13.10 15.26 -21.65
N SER A 905 12.49 14.42 -20.81
CA SER A 905 11.38 14.82 -19.93
C SER A 905 11.31 14.00 -18.64
N GLY A 906 10.54 14.47 -17.66
CA GLY A 906 10.29 13.76 -16.41
C GLY A 906 9.32 12.58 -16.59
N THR A 907 8.06 12.77 -16.16
CA THR A 907 7.01 11.77 -16.39
C THR A 907 6.39 11.96 -17.77
N ARG A 908 6.38 10.91 -18.60
CA ARG A 908 5.69 10.89 -19.90
C ARG A 908 4.19 10.62 -19.71
N ARG A 909 3.50 11.55 -19.07
CA ARG A 909 2.09 11.44 -18.70
C ARG A 909 1.22 12.31 -19.60
N LYS A 910 0.18 11.71 -20.19
CA LYS A 910 -0.88 12.44 -20.89
C LYS A 910 -2.20 12.27 -20.14
N TRP A 911 -2.80 13.38 -19.73
CA TRP A 911 -4.18 13.38 -19.25
C TRP A 911 -5.12 13.23 -20.44
N LEU A 912 -5.95 12.18 -20.40
CA LEU A 912 -6.94 11.91 -21.44
C LEU A 912 -8.29 12.54 -21.08
N ALA A 913 -8.71 12.46 -19.81
CA ALA A 913 -9.99 13.01 -19.36
C ALA A 913 -9.86 13.83 -18.08
N SER A 914 -10.69 14.88 -17.90
CA SER A 914 -10.81 15.62 -16.64
C SER A 914 -12.23 16.15 -16.42
N THR A 915 -12.63 16.31 -15.17
CA THR A 915 -13.92 16.97 -14.81
C THR A 915 -13.87 18.48 -15.04
N ARG A 916 -12.78 19.14 -14.60
CA ARG A 916 -12.50 20.58 -14.74
C ARG A 916 -10.99 20.88 -14.78
N ASP A 917 -10.64 22.15 -15.02
CA ASP A 917 -9.25 22.62 -15.06
C ASP A 917 -8.53 22.49 -13.71
N GLY A 918 -7.26 22.07 -13.79
CA GLY A 918 -6.39 21.74 -12.67
C GLY A 918 -5.08 21.15 -13.21
N ARG A 919 -4.51 20.14 -12.54
CA ARG A 919 -3.33 19.42 -13.08
C ARG A 919 -3.57 18.71 -14.43
N ALA A 920 -4.83 18.53 -14.82
CA ALA A 920 -5.28 17.91 -16.06
C ALA A 920 -5.92 18.90 -17.05
N ALA A 921 -5.59 20.20 -16.94
CA ALA A 921 -6.04 21.20 -17.92
C ALA A 921 -5.55 20.82 -19.33
N GLY A 922 -6.40 20.97 -20.34
CA GLY A 922 -6.12 20.54 -21.71
C GLY A 922 -6.30 19.04 -22.00
N ALA A 923 -6.87 18.27 -21.06
CA ALA A 923 -7.34 16.92 -21.36
C ALA A 923 -8.39 16.93 -22.49
N PRO A 924 -8.26 16.10 -23.54
CA PRO A 924 -9.16 16.13 -24.71
C PRO A 924 -10.59 15.68 -24.39
N TYR A 925 -10.77 14.78 -23.41
CA TYR A 925 -12.08 14.32 -22.94
C TYR A 925 -12.51 15.00 -21.63
N GLN A 926 -13.81 15.09 -21.38
CA GLN A 926 -14.40 15.65 -20.15
C GLN A 926 -15.14 14.55 -19.39
N LEU A 927 -14.88 14.44 -18.09
CA LEU A 927 -15.63 13.61 -17.15
C LEU A 927 -16.80 14.43 -16.58
N ILE A 928 -17.98 13.81 -16.47
CA ILE A 928 -19.17 14.45 -15.90
C ILE A 928 -19.22 14.19 -14.38
N ALA A 929 -19.42 15.25 -13.60
CA ALA A 929 -19.50 15.22 -12.14
C ALA A 929 -20.85 15.80 -11.67
N ASP A 930 -21.88 14.96 -11.76
CA ASP A 930 -23.28 15.26 -11.44
C ASP A 930 -23.91 14.27 -10.44
N GLY A 931 -23.16 13.26 -9.98
CA GLY A 931 -23.65 12.19 -9.11
C GLY A 931 -24.27 11.00 -9.84
N GLU A 932 -24.32 10.99 -11.17
CA GLU A 932 -24.88 9.89 -11.97
C GLU A 932 -23.80 9.02 -12.63
N PHE A 933 -24.19 7.84 -13.13
CA PHE A 933 -23.28 6.97 -13.89
C PHE A 933 -23.21 7.35 -15.36
N HIS A 934 -21.98 7.53 -15.86
CA HIS A 934 -21.67 7.82 -17.25
C HIS A 934 -20.72 6.76 -17.82
N THR A 935 -20.67 6.68 -19.15
CA THR A 935 -19.80 5.75 -19.89
C THR A 935 -18.93 6.54 -20.86
N LEU A 936 -17.64 6.25 -20.93
CA LEU A 936 -16.71 6.93 -21.83
C LEU A 936 -15.84 5.92 -22.60
N LEU A 937 -15.53 6.26 -23.85
CA LEU A 937 -14.55 5.58 -24.68
C LEU A 937 -13.46 6.61 -25.00
N LEU A 938 -12.20 6.23 -24.77
CA LEU A 938 -11.02 7.08 -24.85
C LEU A 938 -9.99 6.44 -25.78
N ASP A 939 -9.34 7.25 -26.60
CA ASP A 939 -8.15 6.83 -27.34
C ASP A 939 -6.88 7.14 -26.53
N ALA A 940 -6.14 6.10 -26.13
CA ALA A 940 -4.86 6.25 -25.44
C ALA A 940 -3.77 6.82 -26.37
N ARG A 941 -3.89 6.64 -27.69
CA ARG A 941 -2.90 7.08 -28.71
C ARG A 941 -2.73 8.59 -28.75
N LEU A 942 -3.62 9.37 -28.14
CA LEU A 942 -3.44 10.83 -27.95
C LEU A 942 -2.19 11.19 -27.12
N ILE A 943 -1.53 10.22 -26.48
CA ILE A 943 -0.18 10.44 -25.93
C ILE A 943 0.87 10.72 -27.04
N TRP A 944 0.67 10.19 -28.26
CA TRP A 944 1.57 10.36 -29.41
C TRP A 944 1.66 11.82 -29.91
N ASP A 945 0.65 12.66 -29.65
CA ASP A 945 0.66 14.10 -29.97
C ASP A 945 1.92 14.81 -29.43
N GLU A 946 2.38 14.36 -28.26
CA GLU A 946 3.55 14.88 -27.55
C GLU A 946 4.73 13.88 -27.54
N ASN A 947 4.48 12.61 -27.90
CA ASN A 947 5.39 11.49 -27.68
C ASN A 947 5.25 10.39 -28.77
N PRO A 948 5.53 10.69 -30.06
CA PRO A 948 5.24 9.79 -31.19
C PRO A 948 6.06 8.50 -31.24
N ASP A 949 7.07 8.36 -30.38
CA ASP A 949 7.94 7.19 -30.23
C ASP A 949 7.40 6.14 -29.24
N ILE A 950 6.35 6.45 -28.46
CA ILE A 950 5.81 5.50 -27.46
C ILE A 950 5.18 4.29 -28.15
N ARG A 951 5.55 3.10 -27.70
CA ARG A 951 4.85 1.85 -28.03
C ARG A 951 4.21 1.18 -26.81
N MET A 952 4.92 1.14 -25.68
CA MET A 952 4.42 0.53 -24.44
C MET A 952 3.98 1.61 -23.45
N LEU A 953 2.78 1.44 -22.89
CA LEU A 953 2.33 2.20 -21.72
C LEU A 953 2.73 1.47 -20.44
N GLN A 954 3.16 2.21 -19.42
CA GLN A 954 3.55 1.65 -18.12
C GLN A 954 2.33 1.49 -17.19
N ARG A 955 1.42 2.48 -17.20
CA ARG A 955 0.25 2.54 -16.29
C ARG A 955 -0.84 3.49 -16.77
N LEU A 956 -2.04 3.27 -16.21
CA LEU A 956 -3.17 4.19 -16.23
C LEU A 956 -3.53 4.58 -14.79
N GLY A 957 -3.99 5.82 -14.61
CA GLY A 957 -4.46 6.29 -13.31
C GLY A 957 -5.64 7.24 -13.42
N ILE A 958 -6.52 7.16 -12.42
CA ILE A 958 -7.61 8.08 -12.15
C ILE A 958 -7.28 8.72 -10.79
N GLU A 959 -7.10 10.04 -10.74
CA GLU A 959 -6.75 10.73 -9.49
C GLU A 959 -7.34 12.14 -9.39
N SER A 960 -7.35 12.69 -8.16
CA SER A 960 -7.80 14.06 -7.94
C SER A 960 -6.87 15.09 -8.59
N THR A 961 -7.42 15.99 -9.41
CA THR A 961 -6.67 16.97 -10.21
C THR A 961 -6.46 18.31 -9.49
N SER A 962 -7.15 18.52 -8.38
CA SER A 962 -6.98 19.64 -7.43
C SER A 962 -7.06 19.13 -5.98
N ALA A 963 -6.97 20.04 -5.01
CA ALA A 963 -7.29 19.73 -3.62
C ALA A 963 -8.76 19.27 -3.49
N THR A 964 -8.98 18.30 -2.60
CA THR A 964 -10.25 17.66 -2.26
C THR A 964 -10.66 17.99 -0.83
N LYS A 965 -11.84 17.54 -0.41
CA LYS A 965 -12.39 17.67 0.93
C LYS A 965 -12.82 16.31 1.45
N THR A 966 -12.81 16.14 2.77
CA THR A 966 -13.39 14.96 3.44
C THR A 966 -14.78 14.61 2.88
N GLY A 967 -14.92 13.40 2.36
CA GLY A 967 -16.18 12.89 1.79
C GLY A 967 -16.36 13.11 0.28
N ASP A 968 -15.51 13.91 -0.39
CA ASP A 968 -15.45 13.92 -1.87
C ASP A 968 -15.25 12.46 -2.34
N THR A 969 -16.05 12.00 -3.31
CA THR A 969 -16.12 10.58 -3.70
C THR A 969 -16.29 10.42 -5.23
N TYR A 970 -15.72 9.35 -5.78
CA TYR A 970 -16.07 8.82 -7.10
C TYR A 970 -16.14 7.28 -7.08
N TRP A 971 -16.68 6.71 -8.15
CA TRP A 971 -16.78 5.27 -8.37
C TRP A 971 -16.33 4.90 -9.78
N ILE A 972 -15.68 3.74 -9.89
CA ILE A 972 -15.27 3.08 -11.14
C ILE A 972 -16.07 1.78 -11.26
N ASP A 973 -16.52 1.47 -12.47
CA ASP A 973 -17.20 0.24 -12.84
C ASP A 973 -16.85 -0.14 -14.30
N ASP A 974 -17.10 -1.39 -14.69
CA ASP A 974 -16.99 -1.95 -16.06
C ASP A 974 -15.85 -1.29 -16.86
N PHE A 975 -14.62 -1.46 -16.37
CA PHE A 975 -13.42 -0.88 -17.00
C PHE A 975 -12.82 -1.88 -17.98
N ALA A 976 -12.43 -1.41 -19.17
CA ALA A 976 -11.70 -2.24 -20.12
C ALA A 976 -10.62 -1.49 -20.91
N ILE A 977 -9.57 -2.23 -21.28
CA ILE A 977 -8.61 -1.84 -22.31
C ILE A 977 -8.84 -2.76 -23.50
N LEU A 978 -9.07 -2.19 -24.67
CA LEU A 978 -9.69 -2.84 -25.82
C LEU A 978 -8.84 -2.69 -27.10
N PRO A 979 -8.73 -3.77 -27.90
CA PRO A 979 -8.31 -3.66 -29.29
C PRO A 979 -9.42 -3.01 -30.15
N GLU A 980 -9.07 -2.56 -31.35
CA GLU A 980 -10.01 -1.95 -32.31
C GLU A 980 -11.15 -2.92 -32.66
N GLU A 981 -10.82 -4.20 -32.90
CA GLU A 981 -11.76 -5.26 -33.27
C GLU A 981 -12.86 -5.48 -32.22
N ALA A 982 -12.53 -5.33 -30.92
CA ALA A 982 -13.48 -5.50 -29.83
C ALA A 982 -14.67 -4.54 -29.96
N LEU A 983 -14.42 -3.30 -30.42
CA LEU A 983 -15.44 -2.26 -30.55
C LEU A 983 -16.59 -2.64 -31.50
N TYR A 984 -16.35 -3.53 -32.46
CA TYR A 984 -17.34 -3.95 -33.47
C TYR A 984 -18.14 -5.20 -33.05
N THR A 985 -17.79 -5.84 -31.94
CA THR A 985 -18.54 -6.99 -31.39
C THR A 985 -19.91 -6.57 -30.89
N THR A 986 -20.88 -7.49 -30.88
CA THR A 986 -22.25 -7.20 -30.40
C THR A 986 -22.27 -6.79 -28.92
N GLU A 987 -21.34 -7.33 -28.13
CA GLU A 987 -21.22 -7.08 -26.70
C GLU A 987 -20.80 -5.63 -26.42
N TRP A 988 -19.68 -5.18 -26.99
CA TRP A 988 -19.18 -3.81 -26.85
C TRP A 988 -20.07 -2.80 -27.58
N GLN A 989 -20.64 -3.13 -28.74
CA GLN A 989 -21.69 -2.32 -29.39
C GLN A 989 -22.95 -2.13 -28.54
N GLY A 990 -23.19 -2.99 -27.55
CA GLY A 990 -24.24 -2.81 -26.54
C GLY A 990 -23.85 -1.74 -25.51
N ARG A 991 -22.72 -1.96 -24.83
CA ARG A 991 -22.14 -1.03 -23.83
C ARG A 991 -21.92 0.38 -24.38
N LEU A 992 -21.41 0.48 -25.60
CA LEU A 992 -21.07 1.76 -26.22
C LEU A 992 -22.31 2.59 -26.64
N ARG A 993 -23.55 2.08 -26.55
CA ARG A 993 -24.76 2.87 -26.92
C ARG A 993 -25.00 4.07 -26.02
N THR A 994 -24.67 3.94 -24.75
CA THR A 994 -24.83 4.96 -23.70
C THR A 994 -23.55 5.77 -23.48
N ARG A 995 -22.52 5.60 -24.34
CA ARG A 995 -21.29 6.39 -24.24
C ARG A 995 -21.60 7.89 -24.38
N GLN A 996 -20.93 8.68 -23.56
CA GLN A 996 -20.84 10.12 -23.73
C GLN A 996 -20.22 10.43 -25.09
N ILE A 997 -20.86 11.31 -25.85
CA ILE A 997 -20.40 11.77 -27.17
C ILE A 997 -20.09 13.26 -27.04
N GLY A 998 -18.81 13.60 -26.92
CA GLY A 998 -18.38 14.97 -26.72
C GLY A 998 -18.76 15.56 -25.36
N HIS A 999 -18.65 16.88 -25.26
CA HIS A 999 -19.09 17.67 -24.12
C HIS A 999 -19.42 19.12 -24.52
N ILE A 1000 -19.83 19.92 -23.54
CA ILE A 1000 -20.08 21.36 -23.68
C ILE A 1000 -19.08 22.09 -22.79
N ASN A 1001 -18.12 22.77 -23.40
CA ASN A 1001 -17.32 23.74 -22.69
C ASN A 1001 -18.16 25.00 -22.47
N ILE A 1002 -18.47 25.32 -21.21
CA ILE A 1002 -19.05 26.59 -20.79
C ILE A 1002 -17.91 27.42 -20.18
N PRO A 1003 -17.56 28.60 -20.74
CA PRO A 1003 -16.53 29.47 -20.19
C PRO A 1003 -16.72 29.72 -18.70
N SER A 1004 -15.62 29.66 -17.95
CA SER A 1004 -15.64 29.60 -16.48
C SER A 1004 -16.40 30.77 -15.83
N LEU A 1005 -17.60 30.46 -15.32
CA LEU A 1005 -18.28 31.25 -14.28
C LEU A 1005 -17.68 31.00 -12.88
N LYS A 1006 -16.70 30.09 -12.76
CA LYS A 1006 -16.05 29.72 -11.50
C LYS A 1006 -14.84 30.60 -11.22
N THR A 1007 -15.10 31.84 -10.81
CA THR A 1007 -14.12 32.57 -9.98
C THR A 1007 -14.34 32.18 -8.51
N THR A 1008 -13.29 32.29 -7.69
CA THR A 1008 -13.35 32.04 -6.24
C THR A 1008 -14.13 33.13 -5.48
N SER A 1009 -14.73 34.07 -6.21
CA SER A 1009 -15.58 35.17 -5.73
C SER A 1009 -16.96 35.04 -6.36
N PRO A 1010 -18.06 35.42 -5.67
CA PRO A 1010 -19.37 35.43 -6.30
C PRO A 1010 -19.44 36.38 -7.51
N VAL A 1011 -20.11 35.97 -8.58
CA VAL A 1011 -20.35 36.79 -9.76
C VAL A 1011 -21.43 37.86 -9.51
N ARG A 1012 -21.36 38.95 -10.27
CA ARG A 1012 -22.21 40.15 -10.16
C ARG A 1012 -22.42 40.78 -11.53
N GLY A 1013 -23.60 41.36 -11.77
CA GLY A 1013 -23.90 42.06 -13.01
C GLY A 1013 -24.11 41.15 -14.23
N PRO A 1014 -24.05 41.71 -15.45
CA PRO A 1014 -24.16 40.95 -16.70
C PRO A 1014 -22.89 40.11 -16.97
N VAL A 1015 -23.07 38.85 -17.33
CA VAL A 1015 -22.00 37.90 -17.64
C VAL A 1015 -22.28 37.20 -18.97
N THR A 1016 -21.31 37.22 -19.89
CA THR A 1016 -21.41 36.52 -21.18
C THR A 1016 -21.10 35.03 -21.03
N ILE A 1017 -21.87 34.20 -21.73
CA ILE A 1017 -21.78 32.74 -21.77
C ILE A 1017 -21.69 32.35 -23.25
N ASP A 1018 -20.56 31.77 -23.65
CA ASP A 1018 -20.26 31.33 -25.02
C ASP A 1018 -20.07 29.80 -25.05
N PRO A 1019 -21.14 29.00 -25.13
CA PRO A 1019 -21.02 27.55 -25.04
C PRO A 1019 -20.41 26.95 -26.30
N LEU A 1020 -19.42 26.06 -26.15
CA LEU A 1020 -18.75 25.38 -27.26
C LEU A 1020 -18.90 23.85 -27.14
N PRO A 1021 -19.53 23.16 -28.10
CA PRO A 1021 -19.58 21.72 -28.18
C PRO A 1021 -18.23 21.21 -28.68
N VAL A 1022 -17.59 20.37 -27.87
CA VAL A 1022 -16.35 19.70 -28.23
C VAL A 1022 -16.70 18.23 -28.41
N LEU A 1023 -16.74 17.79 -29.66
CA LEU A 1023 -17.03 16.41 -30.03
C LEU A 1023 -15.74 15.61 -30.08
N TYR A 1024 -15.70 14.46 -29.42
CA TYR A 1024 -14.56 13.55 -29.49
C TYR A 1024 -14.63 12.74 -30.78
N GLU A 1025 -13.48 12.34 -31.30
CA GLU A 1025 -13.41 11.40 -32.42
C GLU A 1025 -13.97 10.04 -31.98
N ASP A 1026 -14.84 9.47 -32.80
CA ASP A 1026 -15.57 8.26 -32.54
C ASP A 1026 -15.20 7.25 -33.64
N PRO A 1027 -14.43 6.18 -33.34
CA PRO A 1027 -13.94 5.25 -34.37
C PRO A 1027 -15.08 4.58 -35.15
N LEU A 1028 -16.27 4.52 -34.54
CA LEU A 1028 -17.47 3.96 -35.14
C LEU A 1028 -18.22 4.97 -36.05
N ARG A 1029 -17.71 6.20 -36.25
CA ARG A 1029 -18.33 7.24 -37.09
C ARG A 1029 -17.36 7.91 -38.05
N THR A 1030 -17.80 8.06 -39.29
CA THR A 1030 -17.08 8.78 -40.35
C THR A 1030 -17.42 10.27 -40.45
N GLU A 1031 -18.48 10.75 -39.78
CA GLU A 1031 -18.89 12.16 -39.80
C GLU A 1031 -19.34 12.65 -38.42
N LEU A 1032 -18.97 13.90 -38.08
CA LEU A 1032 -19.38 14.57 -36.85
C LEU A 1032 -20.88 14.96 -36.88
N PRO A 1033 -21.65 14.71 -35.81
CA PRO A 1033 -23.07 15.05 -35.76
C PRO A 1033 -23.31 16.57 -35.82
N ARG A 1034 -24.21 17.01 -36.72
CA ARG A 1034 -24.71 18.39 -36.75
C ARG A 1034 -25.70 18.65 -35.62
N ILE A 1035 -25.64 19.86 -35.04
CA ILE A 1035 -26.53 20.34 -33.97
C ILE A 1035 -27.78 20.99 -34.57
N THR A 1036 -28.94 20.62 -34.05
CA THR A 1036 -30.26 21.10 -34.50
C THR A 1036 -30.96 21.98 -33.46
N ARG A 1037 -30.52 21.97 -32.20
CA ARG A 1037 -31.12 22.77 -31.12
C ARG A 1037 -30.13 23.10 -30.01
N ILE A 1038 -30.33 24.26 -29.38
CA ILE A 1038 -29.74 24.66 -28.09
C ILE A 1038 -30.87 24.96 -27.11
N ASP A 1039 -30.71 24.57 -25.85
CA ASP A 1039 -31.47 25.06 -24.70
C ASP A 1039 -30.51 25.54 -23.59
N ILE A 1040 -30.82 26.66 -22.94
CA ILE A 1040 -30.08 27.20 -21.78
C ILE A 1040 -31.10 27.52 -20.68
N GLY A 1041 -30.81 27.14 -19.44
CA GLY A 1041 -31.67 27.41 -18.27
C GLY A 1041 -30.87 27.62 -16.98
N ILE A 1042 -31.53 28.14 -15.95
CA ILE A 1042 -30.97 28.29 -14.59
C ILE A 1042 -31.94 27.68 -13.58
N ASP A 1043 -31.42 26.86 -12.67
CA ASP A 1043 -32.19 26.18 -11.61
C ASP A 1043 -33.43 25.43 -12.12
N SER A 1044 -33.32 24.84 -13.31
CA SER A 1044 -34.40 24.18 -14.09
C SER A 1044 -35.37 25.11 -14.84
N GLU A 1045 -35.27 26.42 -14.70
CA GLU A 1045 -36.08 27.39 -15.47
C GLU A 1045 -35.43 27.70 -16.84
N PRO A 1046 -36.14 27.58 -17.96
CA PRO A 1046 -35.60 27.85 -19.30
C PRO A 1046 -35.42 29.36 -19.55
N LEU A 1047 -34.25 29.74 -20.06
CA LEU A 1047 -33.88 31.13 -20.36
C LEU A 1047 -33.72 31.42 -21.86
N PHE A 1048 -33.25 30.44 -22.63
CA PHE A 1048 -32.99 30.59 -24.06
C PHE A 1048 -33.13 29.25 -24.79
N THR A 1049 -33.76 29.25 -25.95
CA THR A 1049 -33.82 28.10 -26.86
C THR A 1049 -33.60 28.58 -28.28
N ALA A 1050 -32.80 27.86 -29.08
CA ALA A 1050 -32.60 28.12 -30.50
C ALA A 1050 -32.63 26.81 -31.30
N GLN A 1051 -32.98 26.89 -32.59
CA GLN A 1051 -33.13 25.75 -33.51
C GLN A 1051 -32.37 26.02 -34.82
N ASP A 1052 -31.97 24.96 -35.52
CA ASP A 1052 -31.28 24.96 -36.82
C ASP A 1052 -30.04 25.87 -36.89
N LEU A 1053 -28.97 25.45 -36.19
CA LEU A 1053 -27.83 26.30 -35.86
C LEU A 1053 -26.57 25.97 -36.69
N GLU A 1054 -26.19 26.88 -37.59
CA GLU A 1054 -24.89 26.84 -38.28
C GLU A 1054 -23.75 27.45 -37.44
N THR A 1055 -24.07 28.36 -36.52
CA THR A 1055 -23.13 29.01 -35.60
C THR A 1055 -23.77 29.16 -34.22
N ILE A 1056 -22.95 29.10 -33.17
CA ILE A 1056 -23.46 29.06 -31.79
C ILE A 1056 -23.47 30.48 -31.20
N PRO A 1057 -24.62 30.98 -30.70
CA PRO A 1057 -24.73 32.36 -30.24
C PRO A 1057 -24.23 32.55 -28.81
N SER A 1058 -23.54 33.66 -28.58
CA SER A 1058 -23.27 34.23 -27.27
C SER A 1058 -24.57 34.59 -26.54
N PHE A 1059 -24.67 34.25 -25.25
CA PHE A 1059 -25.79 34.60 -24.37
C PHE A 1059 -25.32 35.47 -23.20
N VAL A 1060 -26.10 36.47 -22.77
CA VAL A 1060 -25.76 37.33 -21.64
C VAL A 1060 -26.71 37.09 -20.47
N LEU A 1061 -26.16 36.57 -19.37
CA LEU A 1061 -26.87 36.37 -18.10
C LEU A 1061 -26.77 37.62 -17.22
N ASP A 1062 -27.90 38.25 -16.93
CA ASP A 1062 -27.98 39.36 -15.97
C ASP A 1062 -28.21 38.83 -14.54
N THR A 1063 -27.13 38.68 -13.77
CA THR A 1063 -27.21 38.10 -12.41
C THR A 1063 -27.90 39.00 -11.39
N ASN A 1064 -28.19 40.28 -11.71
CA ASN A 1064 -28.98 41.16 -10.85
C ASN A 1064 -30.43 40.67 -10.66
N LYS A 1065 -30.92 39.79 -11.56
CA LYS A 1065 -32.24 39.17 -11.51
C LYS A 1065 -32.28 37.88 -10.68
N LEU A 1066 -31.11 37.37 -10.29
CA LEU A 1066 -30.97 36.20 -9.44
C LEU A 1066 -30.90 36.60 -7.97
N THR A 1067 -31.27 35.68 -7.09
CA THR A 1067 -31.08 35.84 -5.64
C THR A 1067 -29.60 35.77 -5.27
N ASP A 1068 -29.20 36.38 -4.16
CA ASP A 1068 -27.87 36.13 -3.60
C ASP A 1068 -27.86 34.69 -3.03
N GLY A 1069 -26.97 33.84 -3.55
CA GLY A 1069 -27.01 32.40 -3.28
C GLY A 1069 -26.23 31.56 -4.30
N ARG A 1070 -26.41 30.23 -4.24
CA ARG A 1070 -25.92 29.29 -5.26
C ARG A 1070 -26.98 29.10 -6.34
N HIS A 1071 -26.56 29.08 -7.59
CA HIS A 1071 -27.37 28.86 -8.78
C HIS A 1071 -26.67 27.85 -9.70
N GLN A 1072 -27.43 27.14 -10.54
CA GLN A 1072 -26.92 26.19 -11.52
C GLN A 1072 -27.34 26.59 -12.93
N LEU A 1073 -26.38 26.90 -13.79
CA LEU A 1073 -26.60 27.14 -15.23
C LEU A 1073 -26.51 25.82 -15.99
N ALA A 1074 -27.55 25.45 -16.73
CA ALA A 1074 -27.57 24.29 -17.61
C ALA A 1074 -27.60 24.73 -19.09
N VAL A 1075 -26.81 24.07 -19.94
CA VAL A 1075 -26.82 24.21 -21.41
C VAL A 1075 -27.00 22.83 -22.02
N SER A 1076 -27.83 22.72 -23.06
CA SER A 1076 -28.08 21.48 -23.79
C SER A 1076 -27.99 21.68 -25.29
N PHE A 1077 -27.35 20.76 -26.02
CA PHE A 1077 -27.39 20.67 -27.48
C PHE A 1077 -28.19 19.44 -27.90
N THR A 1078 -29.05 19.55 -28.91
CA THR A 1078 -29.64 18.37 -29.60
C THR A 1078 -28.97 18.15 -30.95
N ASP A 1079 -28.65 16.91 -31.30
CA ASP A 1079 -28.12 16.53 -32.62
C ASP A 1079 -29.21 16.19 -33.65
N THR A 1080 -28.80 16.01 -34.91
CA THR A 1080 -29.66 15.55 -36.03
C THR A 1080 -30.30 14.17 -35.83
N ALA A 1081 -29.81 13.36 -34.88
CA ALA A 1081 -30.40 12.07 -34.51
C ALA A 1081 -31.32 12.18 -33.27
N GLY A 1082 -31.57 13.40 -32.77
CA GLY A 1082 -32.41 13.65 -31.60
C GLY A 1082 -31.72 13.38 -30.25
N ARG A 1083 -30.40 13.16 -30.22
CA ARG A 1083 -29.65 12.97 -28.96
C ARG A 1083 -29.41 14.32 -28.31
N VAL A 1084 -29.58 14.39 -26.99
CA VAL A 1084 -29.30 15.61 -26.22
C VAL A 1084 -28.03 15.41 -25.40
N ILE A 1085 -27.09 16.36 -25.50
CA ILE A 1085 -25.93 16.49 -24.61
C ILE A 1085 -26.26 17.66 -23.69
N THR A 1086 -26.17 17.49 -22.37
CA THR A 1086 -26.43 18.55 -21.38
C THR A 1086 -25.22 18.73 -20.47
N HIS A 1087 -24.89 19.97 -20.11
CA HIS A 1087 -23.85 20.29 -19.16
C HIS A 1087 -24.30 21.38 -18.19
N SER A 1088 -23.96 21.23 -16.91
CA SER A 1088 -24.41 22.13 -15.84
C SER A 1088 -23.24 22.66 -15.00
N VAL A 1089 -23.18 23.98 -14.81
CA VAL A 1089 -22.15 24.68 -14.05
C VAL A 1089 -22.76 25.42 -12.85
N PRO A 1090 -22.35 25.10 -11.61
CA PRO A 1090 -22.76 25.85 -10.43
C PRO A 1090 -21.94 27.14 -10.31
N PHE A 1091 -22.62 28.23 -9.93
CA PHE A 1091 -22.03 29.53 -9.65
C PHE A 1091 -22.70 30.17 -8.43
N ALA A 1092 -22.05 31.17 -7.84
CA ALA A 1092 -22.59 31.91 -6.68
C ALA A 1092 -22.80 33.37 -7.06
N VAL A 1093 -23.95 33.93 -6.70
CA VAL A 1093 -24.31 35.34 -6.91
C VAL A 1093 -24.22 36.07 -5.59
N ARG A 1094 -23.66 37.28 -5.58
CA ARG A 1094 -23.70 38.18 -4.41
C ARG A 1094 -23.82 39.63 -4.86
N ASN A 1095 -25.04 40.09 -5.07
CA ASN A 1095 -25.36 41.46 -5.47
C ASN A 1095 -25.49 42.41 -4.26
N ARG A 1096 -25.53 41.94 -3.00
CA ARG A 1096 -25.85 42.77 -1.82
C ARG A 1096 -24.81 42.74 -0.69
N GLU A 1097 -24.82 43.82 0.12
CA GLU A 1097 -24.03 43.94 1.34
C GLU A 1097 -24.72 44.74 2.46
N LEU A 1098 -24.29 44.47 3.69
CA LEU A 1098 -24.53 45.33 4.86
C LEU A 1098 -23.29 46.20 5.07
N MET A 1099 -23.34 47.46 4.64
CA MET A 1099 -22.29 48.44 4.94
C MET A 1099 -22.49 48.96 6.37
N LYS A 1100 -21.42 49.01 7.16
CA LYS A 1100 -21.42 49.51 8.55
C LYS A 1100 -20.36 50.59 8.72
N ASP A 1101 -20.80 51.80 9.06
CA ASP A 1101 -19.96 52.94 9.39
C ASP A 1101 -20.00 53.21 10.90
N THR A 1102 -18.82 53.24 11.52
CA THR A 1102 -18.60 53.60 12.94
C THR A 1102 -17.79 54.88 13.09
N PHE A 1103 -17.58 55.62 11.98
CA PHE A 1103 -16.84 56.87 11.90
C PHE A 1103 -15.42 56.76 12.48
N THR A 1104 -14.68 55.74 12.04
CA THR A 1104 -13.27 55.58 12.41
C THR A 1104 -12.47 56.78 11.86
N PRO A 1105 -11.72 57.53 12.70
CA PRO A 1105 -10.93 58.66 12.22
C PRO A 1105 -9.90 58.26 11.15
N PRO A 1106 -9.49 59.18 10.26
CA PRO A 1106 -8.40 58.94 9.33
C PRO A 1106 -7.11 58.58 10.07
N GLN A 1107 -6.50 57.45 9.72
CA GLN A 1107 -5.25 57.03 10.35
C GLN A 1107 -4.07 57.69 9.66
N ARG A 1108 -3.22 58.36 10.44
CA ARG A 1108 -1.96 58.94 9.96
C ARG A 1108 -0.81 58.04 10.32
N ILE A 1109 0.00 57.67 9.32
CA ILE A 1109 1.19 56.85 9.49
C ILE A 1109 2.36 57.61 8.84
N SER A 1110 3.33 58.01 9.67
CA SER A 1110 4.52 58.73 9.21
C SER A 1110 5.67 57.76 8.98
N PHE A 1111 6.26 57.79 7.78
CA PHE A 1111 7.41 56.96 7.42
C PHE A 1111 8.35 57.77 6.52
N PHE A 1112 9.62 57.91 6.92
CA PHE A 1112 10.65 58.71 6.23
C PHE A 1112 10.17 60.11 5.79
N ASP A 1113 9.81 60.97 6.76
CA ASP A 1113 9.33 62.36 6.56
C ASP A 1113 8.16 62.53 5.57
N THR A 1114 7.47 61.43 5.25
CA THR A 1114 6.28 61.41 4.40
C THR A 1114 5.09 60.94 5.25
N GLU A 1115 4.05 61.76 5.34
CA GLU A 1115 2.84 61.47 6.13
C GLU A 1115 1.79 60.81 5.21
N MET A 1116 1.52 59.51 5.40
CA MET A 1116 0.43 58.83 4.71
C MET A 1116 -0.85 58.92 5.55
N VAL A 1117 -1.91 59.46 4.95
CA VAL A 1117 -3.24 59.56 5.57
C VAL A 1117 -4.16 58.53 4.91
N PHE A 1118 -4.56 57.52 5.67
CA PHE A 1118 -5.58 56.55 5.27
C PHE A 1118 -6.96 57.14 5.61
N ASP A 1119 -7.69 57.58 4.59
CA ASP A 1119 -9.06 58.08 4.77
C ASP A 1119 -10.03 56.91 4.93
N ASN A 1120 -10.47 56.67 6.16
CA ASN A 1120 -11.38 55.59 6.53
C ASN A 1120 -12.86 55.99 6.41
N ARG A 1121 -13.18 57.15 5.80
CA ARG A 1121 -14.56 57.61 5.64
C ARG A 1121 -15.34 56.72 4.68
N LEU A 1122 -16.47 56.22 5.17
CA LEU A 1122 -17.53 55.61 4.34
C LEU A 1122 -18.59 56.65 3.91
N THR A 1123 -18.50 57.89 4.41
CA THR A 1123 -19.33 59.01 3.96
C THR A 1123 -18.90 59.49 2.57
N SER A 1124 -19.82 59.39 1.60
CA SER A 1124 -19.71 59.96 0.25
C SER A 1124 -19.67 61.50 0.25
N ALA A 1125 -20.30 62.13 1.25
CA ALA A 1125 -20.26 63.57 1.49
C ALA A 1125 -20.67 63.90 2.93
N GLU A 1126 -20.19 65.02 3.45
CA GLU A 1126 -20.53 65.56 4.77
C GLU A 1126 -20.37 67.08 4.76
N SER A 1127 -21.00 67.76 5.71
CA SER A 1127 -20.82 69.20 5.93
C SER A 1127 -19.81 69.51 7.03
N ASP A 1128 -19.27 70.72 7.05
CA ASP A 1128 -18.09 71.08 7.87
C ASP A 1128 -18.33 71.11 9.40
N GLY A 1129 -19.58 71.03 9.88
CA GLY A 1129 -19.92 71.13 11.30
C GLY A 1129 -19.77 69.84 12.12
N TRP A 1130 -19.17 68.79 11.55
CA TRP A 1130 -18.93 67.51 12.21
C TRP A 1130 -17.47 67.31 12.61
N VAL A 1131 -17.24 66.88 13.86
CA VAL A 1131 -15.91 66.53 14.38
C VAL A 1131 -15.94 65.07 14.87
N TYR A 1132 -14.84 64.33 14.74
CA TYR A 1132 -14.78 62.96 15.29
C TYR A 1132 -14.87 63.00 16.83
N ALA A 1133 -15.59 62.04 17.43
CA ALA A 1133 -15.80 62.01 18.88
C ALA A 1133 -14.49 61.95 19.69
N ALA A 1134 -13.45 61.30 19.15
CA ALA A 1134 -12.11 61.27 19.73
C ALA A 1134 -11.37 62.63 19.70
N GLU A 1135 -11.75 63.53 18.79
CA GLU A 1135 -11.18 64.88 18.62
C GLU A 1135 -11.99 65.96 19.36
N ALA A 1136 -13.15 65.61 19.92
CA ALA A 1136 -13.98 66.51 20.71
C ALA A 1136 -13.36 66.79 22.09
N ASP A 1137 -13.41 68.04 22.54
CA ASP A 1137 -12.86 68.47 23.83
C ASP A 1137 -13.77 68.14 25.03
N ASP A 1138 -14.58 67.08 24.92
CA ASP A 1138 -15.52 66.59 25.94
C ASP A 1138 -15.07 65.20 26.46
N PRO A 1139 -14.80 65.03 27.77
CA PRO A 1139 -14.47 63.74 28.36
C PRO A 1139 -15.49 62.62 28.10
N ALA A 1140 -16.78 62.94 27.89
CA ALA A 1140 -17.81 61.96 27.57
C ALA A 1140 -17.61 61.28 26.20
N PHE A 1141 -16.78 61.88 25.32
CA PHE A 1141 -16.62 61.44 23.94
C PHE A 1141 -15.24 60.92 23.55
N ARG A 1142 -14.18 61.35 24.24
CA ARG A 1142 -12.79 60.97 23.93
C ARG A 1142 -12.50 59.46 23.93
N ALA A 1143 -13.32 58.65 24.62
CA ALA A 1143 -13.16 57.18 24.70
C ALA A 1143 -14.09 56.40 23.75
N THR A 1144 -14.81 57.07 22.85
CA THR A 1144 -15.90 56.49 22.06
C THR A 1144 -15.82 56.82 20.58
N GLY A 1145 -16.28 55.91 19.71
CA GLY A 1145 -16.41 56.17 18.27
C GLY A 1145 -17.58 57.10 17.93
N GLY A 1146 -17.62 57.57 16.68
CA GLY A 1146 -18.68 58.43 16.16
C GLY A 1146 -18.26 59.83 15.72
N LYS A 1147 -19.24 60.62 15.27
CA LYS A 1147 -19.09 62.07 14.98
C LYS A 1147 -20.04 62.91 15.81
N VAL A 1148 -19.54 64.03 16.35
CA VAL A 1148 -20.28 65.00 17.16
C VAL A 1148 -20.61 66.23 16.30
N LYS A 1149 -21.84 66.74 16.39
CA LYS A 1149 -22.24 67.98 15.73
C LYS A 1149 -21.77 69.17 16.57
N MET A 1150 -20.82 69.94 16.06
CA MET A 1150 -20.18 71.06 16.76
C MET A 1150 -20.57 72.45 16.24
N SER A 1151 -21.41 72.52 15.20
CA SER A 1151 -21.95 73.79 14.67
C SER A 1151 -23.35 74.11 15.19
N ASP A 1152 -23.74 75.38 15.05
CA ASP A 1152 -25.07 75.94 15.31
C ASP A 1152 -25.99 75.95 14.06
N ARG A 1153 -25.59 75.26 12.98
CA ARG A 1153 -26.30 75.26 11.68
C ARG A 1153 -26.99 73.92 11.41
N ASP A 1154 -27.72 73.84 10.30
CA ASP A 1154 -28.15 72.57 9.73
C ASP A 1154 -26.93 71.83 9.16
N GLU A 1155 -26.73 70.58 9.52
CA GLU A 1155 -25.58 69.76 9.10
C GLU A 1155 -26.05 68.42 8.52
N PHE A 1156 -25.23 67.77 7.68
CA PHE A 1156 -25.56 66.47 7.12
C PHE A 1156 -24.36 65.51 7.01
N LEU A 1157 -24.67 64.21 7.00
CA LEU A 1157 -23.78 63.11 6.67
C LEU A 1157 -24.45 62.29 5.55
N GLN A 1158 -23.69 61.80 4.57
CA GLN A 1158 -24.23 61.13 3.39
C GLN A 1158 -23.39 59.92 2.98
N TRP A 1159 -24.04 58.82 2.62
CA TRP A 1159 -23.44 57.58 2.13
C TRP A 1159 -23.99 57.20 0.77
N ASP A 1160 -23.17 56.56 -0.06
CA ASP A 1160 -23.67 55.88 -1.26
C ASP A 1160 -24.52 54.68 -0.82
N ALA A 1161 -25.70 54.56 -1.43
CA ALA A 1161 -26.76 53.67 -0.98
C ALA A 1161 -27.60 53.24 -2.19
N LEU A 1162 -26.97 52.49 -3.10
CA LEU A 1162 -27.63 51.95 -4.27
C LEU A 1162 -28.70 50.93 -3.87
N HIS A 1163 -29.95 51.16 -4.27
CA HIS A 1163 -31.12 50.30 -3.99
C HIS A 1163 -31.20 49.81 -2.52
N LEU A 1164 -31.06 50.79 -1.62
CA LEU A 1164 -31.15 50.67 -0.17
C LEU A 1164 -32.49 50.04 0.21
N ARG A 1165 -32.46 48.98 1.02
CA ARG A 1165 -33.68 48.35 1.58
C ARG A 1165 -33.98 48.84 2.99
N SER A 1166 -32.95 48.98 3.81
CA SER A 1166 -33.10 49.39 5.21
C SER A 1166 -31.85 50.06 5.73
N PHE A 1167 -32.06 50.93 6.72
CA PHE A 1167 -30.99 51.58 7.46
C PHE A 1167 -31.24 51.48 8.96
N GLU A 1168 -30.15 51.48 9.72
CA GLU A 1168 -30.12 51.62 11.18
C GLU A 1168 -29.08 52.68 11.54
N ILE A 1169 -29.44 53.60 12.43
CA ILE A 1169 -28.58 54.70 12.87
C ILE A 1169 -28.65 54.77 14.39
N VAL A 1170 -27.48 54.80 15.03
CA VAL A 1170 -27.35 54.93 16.48
C VAL A 1170 -26.86 56.34 16.81
N VAL A 1171 -27.62 57.06 17.63
CA VAL A 1171 -27.40 58.47 17.97
C VAL A 1171 -27.41 58.64 19.49
N HIS A 1172 -26.63 59.56 20.03
CA HIS A 1172 -26.71 60.01 21.42
C HIS A 1172 -27.05 61.48 21.42
N ALA A 1173 -28.01 61.89 22.24
CA ALA A 1173 -28.40 63.30 22.34
C ALA A 1173 -28.79 63.70 23.77
N GLN A 1174 -28.59 64.98 24.11
CA GLN A 1174 -29.08 65.59 25.35
C GLN A 1174 -30.49 66.20 25.15
N THR A 1175 -31.40 65.43 24.55
CA THR A 1175 -32.80 65.84 24.32
C THR A 1175 -33.68 64.61 24.26
N ASP A 1176 -34.92 64.72 24.73
CA ASP A 1176 -35.89 63.61 24.78
C ASP A 1176 -36.62 63.39 23.44
N ASP A 1177 -36.68 64.41 22.57
CA ASP A 1177 -37.46 64.46 21.30
C ASP A 1177 -36.54 64.41 20.05
N ILE A 1178 -35.66 63.40 19.93
CA ILE A 1178 -34.63 63.35 18.86
C ILE A 1178 -35.19 63.43 17.43
N ASP A 1179 -36.39 62.89 17.20
CA ASP A 1179 -37.08 62.84 15.92
C ASP A 1179 -37.43 64.23 15.34
N ARG A 1180 -37.54 65.25 16.20
CA ARG A 1180 -37.77 66.65 15.80
C ARG A 1180 -36.53 67.35 15.25
N TYR A 1181 -35.36 66.78 15.50
CA TYR A 1181 -34.06 67.37 15.16
C TYR A 1181 -33.35 66.67 14.01
N ILE A 1182 -33.81 65.51 13.57
CA ILE A 1182 -33.20 64.74 12.48
C ILE A 1182 -34.18 64.50 11.33
N GLN A 1183 -33.66 64.43 10.10
CA GLN A 1183 -34.41 64.02 8.92
C GLN A 1183 -33.55 63.08 8.08
N LEU A 1184 -34.15 62.02 7.56
CA LEU A 1184 -33.51 61.08 6.65
C LEU A 1184 -34.02 61.29 5.24
N LEU A 1185 -33.09 61.30 4.30
CA LEU A 1185 -33.27 61.75 2.93
C LEU A 1185 -32.64 60.75 1.97
N ALA A 1186 -33.39 60.26 0.99
CA ALA A 1186 -32.85 59.48 -0.12
C ALA A 1186 -32.70 60.33 -1.37
N LYS A 1187 -31.58 60.18 -2.08
CA LYS A 1187 -31.44 60.60 -3.47
C LYS A 1187 -31.83 59.42 -4.35
N THR A 1188 -32.68 59.64 -5.34
CA THR A 1188 -33.15 58.60 -6.27
C THR A 1188 -32.49 58.72 -7.64
N THR A 1189 -32.55 57.65 -8.45
CA THR A 1189 -32.11 57.68 -9.85
C THR A 1189 -32.93 58.65 -10.71
N GLU A 1190 -34.22 58.84 -10.38
CA GLU A 1190 -35.15 59.70 -11.12
C GLU A 1190 -34.91 61.21 -10.92
N SER A 1191 -34.23 61.64 -9.84
CA SER A 1191 -33.93 63.04 -9.59
C SER A 1191 -32.53 63.26 -9.07
N THR A 1192 -31.71 63.93 -9.88
CA THR A 1192 -30.34 64.31 -9.53
C THR A 1192 -30.27 65.49 -8.54
N VAL A 1193 -31.38 66.20 -8.31
CA VAL A 1193 -31.44 67.50 -7.61
C VAL A 1193 -32.31 67.49 -6.35
N SER A 1194 -33.38 66.69 -6.30
CA SER A 1194 -34.31 66.64 -5.15
C SER A 1194 -34.13 65.40 -4.29
N TRP A 1195 -34.14 65.58 -2.97
CA TRP A 1195 -34.10 64.49 -2.00
C TRP A 1195 -35.51 64.12 -1.52
N ALA A 1196 -35.81 62.83 -1.47
CA ALA A 1196 -37.06 62.30 -0.92
C ALA A 1196 -36.93 62.04 0.58
N VAL A 1197 -37.91 62.46 1.38
CA VAL A 1197 -37.91 62.21 2.83
C VAL A 1197 -38.24 60.74 3.09
N LEU A 1198 -37.38 60.06 3.84
CA LEU A 1198 -37.58 58.68 4.27
C LEU A 1198 -38.24 58.63 5.66
N PRO A 1199 -39.27 57.81 5.86
CA PRO A 1199 -39.81 57.56 7.19
C PRO A 1199 -38.80 56.76 8.02
N PHE A 1200 -38.73 57.06 9.31
CA PHE A 1200 -37.96 56.29 10.30
C PHE A 1200 -38.76 56.18 11.60
N SER A 1201 -38.38 55.23 12.45
CA SER A 1201 -38.86 55.10 13.81
C SER A 1201 -37.69 55.08 14.78
N VAL A 1202 -37.85 55.75 15.92
CA VAL A 1202 -36.98 55.58 17.09
C VAL A 1202 -37.44 54.29 17.78
N VAL A 1203 -36.60 53.26 17.75
CA VAL A 1203 -36.94 51.90 18.25
C VAL A 1203 -36.42 51.61 19.65
N SER A 1204 -35.39 52.33 20.12
CA SER A 1204 -35.03 52.39 21.54
C SER A 1204 -34.55 53.79 21.92
N ALA A 1205 -34.76 54.13 23.20
CA ALA A 1205 -34.31 55.34 23.86
C ALA A 1205 -33.85 54.93 25.27
N GLU A 1206 -32.55 54.86 25.48
CA GLU A 1206 -31.93 54.29 26.68
C GLU A 1206 -31.06 55.35 27.37
N PRO A 1207 -31.18 55.56 28.70
CA PRO A 1207 -30.29 56.46 29.43
C PRO A 1207 -28.83 56.02 29.28
N ALA A 1208 -27.96 56.97 28.93
CA ALA A 1208 -26.51 56.81 28.86
C ALA A 1208 -25.83 57.63 29.97
N ASP A 1209 -24.51 57.58 30.05
CA ASP A 1209 -23.76 58.28 31.10
C ASP A 1209 -23.97 59.80 31.08
N GLY A 1210 -24.40 60.37 32.20
CA GLY A 1210 -24.64 61.81 32.36
C GLY A 1210 -25.98 62.28 31.76
N PRO A 1211 -26.04 63.44 31.09
CA PRO A 1211 -27.28 64.02 30.55
C PRO A 1211 -27.69 63.44 29.17
N TRP A 1212 -27.23 62.24 28.82
CA TRP A 1212 -27.32 61.68 27.47
C TRP A 1212 -28.34 60.55 27.37
N THR A 1213 -29.07 60.50 26.26
CA THR A 1213 -29.92 59.38 25.87
C THR A 1213 -29.40 58.76 24.57
N LYS A 1214 -29.21 57.44 24.57
CA LYS A 1214 -28.88 56.63 23.38
C LYS A 1214 -30.17 56.27 22.64
N TYR A 1215 -30.22 56.63 21.36
CA TYR A 1215 -31.31 56.39 20.44
C TYR A 1215 -30.88 55.41 19.35
N THR A 1216 -31.69 54.38 19.14
CA THR A 1216 -31.60 53.54 17.94
C THR A 1216 -32.72 53.94 16.99
N ILE A 1217 -32.38 54.36 15.78
CA ILE A 1217 -33.31 54.76 14.72
C ILE A 1217 -33.24 53.71 13.60
N LYS A 1218 -34.39 53.24 13.13
CA LYS A 1218 -34.46 52.31 11.99
C LYS A 1218 -35.48 52.78 10.96
N GLY A 1219 -35.29 52.39 9.72
CA GLY A 1219 -36.28 52.57 8.66
C GLY A 1219 -36.07 51.62 7.50
N THR A 1220 -37.16 51.37 6.79
CA THR A 1220 -37.20 50.56 5.57
C THR A 1220 -37.59 51.45 4.41
N VAL A 1221 -36.97 51.21 3.26
CA VAL A 1221 -37.20 51.95 2.03
C VAL A 1221 -37.96 51.03 1.08
N SER A 1222 -39.02 51.53 0.43
CA SER A 1222 -39.76 50.71 -0.54
C SER A 1222 -38.84 50.34 -1.71
N ALA A 1223 -38.98 49.13 -2.22
CA ALA A 1223 -38.24 48.67 -3.40
C ALA A 1223 -38.50 49.55 -4.65
N ASP A 1224 -39.63 50.24 -4.70
CA ASP A 1224 -39.97 51.20 -5.76
C ASP A 1224 -39.07 52.46 -5.74
N ILE A 1225 -38.49 52.79 -4.59
CA ILE A 1225 -37.60 53.94 -4.43
C ILE A 1225 -36.18 53.49 -4.80
N GLN A 1226 -35.83 53.66 -6.08
CA GLN A 1226 -34.50 53.36 -6.62
C GLN A 1226 -33.46 54.37 -6.08
N THR A 1227 -32.98 54.16 -4.85
CA THR A 1227 -32.01 55.04 -4.20
C THR A 1227 -30.61 54.92 -4.82
N VAL A 1228 -29.85 56.02 -4.76
CA VAL A 1228 -28.41 56.06 -5.06
C VAL A 1228 -27.59 56.52 -3.86
N ALA A 1229 -28.15 57.33 -2.96
CA ALA A 1229 -27.48 57.79 -1.74
C ALA A 1229 -28.48 58.03 -0.59
N LEU A 1230 -28.03 57.83 0.64
CA LEU A 1230 -28.74 58.19 1.87
C LEU A 1230 -28.05 59.40 2.49
N ARG A 1231 -28.84 60.35 2.99
CA ARG A 1231 -28.37 61.51 3.77
C ARG A 1231 -29.13 61.60 5.09
N LEU A 1232 -28.40 61.68 6.19
CA LEU A 1232 -28.90 62.10 7.49
C LEU A 1232 -28.67 63.61 7.61
N GLN A 1233 -29.73 64.39 7.81
CA GLN A 1233 -29.69 65.82 8.07
C GLN A 1233 -30.09 66.10 9.52
N VAL A 1234 -29.38 67.01 10.19
CA VAL A 1234 -29.57 67.36 11.60
C VAL A 1234 -29.76 68.87 11.73
N SER A 1235 -30.85 69.29 12.36
CA SER A 1235 -31.31 70.68 12.38
C SER A 1235 -30.50 71.58 13.32
N ALA A 1236 -30.29 72.84 12.93
CA ALA A 1236 -29.67 73.92 13.71
C ALA A 1236 -30.24 74.10 15.13
N ARG A 1237 -31.49 73.67 15.36
CA ARG A 1237 -32.16 73.77 16.66
C ARG A 1237 -31.61 72.84 17.74
N ILE A 1238 -30.76 71.86 17.40
CA ILE A 1238 -30.02 71.07 18.41
C ILE A 1238 -28.68 71.75 18.70
N ALA A 1239 -28.37 71.92 19.98
CA ALA A 1239 -27.23 72.74 20.40
C ALA A 1239 -25.88 72.09 20.01
N PRO A 1240 -24.85 72.89 19.67
CA PRO A 1240 -23.49 72.40 19.47
C PRO A 1240 -23.02 71.51 20.62
N GLY A 1241 -22.39 70.38 20.30
CA GLY A 1241 -21.88 69.43 21.29
C GLY A 1241 -22.95 68.57 21.98
N THR A 1242 -24.25 68.71 21.66
CA THR A 1242 -25.35 67.97 22.30
C THR A 1242 -25.91 66.79 21.48
N LEU A 1243 -25.25 66.42 20.38
CA LEU A 1243 -25.58 65.25 19.55
C LEU A 1243 -24.33 64.57 18.98
N ARG A 1244 -24.26 63.24 19.11
CA ARG A 1244 -23.25 62.35 18.50
C ARG A 1244 -23.92 61.23 17.68
N ILE A 1245 -23.50 61.00 16.44
CA ILE A 1245 -23.81 59.76 15.71
C ILE A 1245 -22.74 58.72 16.07
N GLU A 1246 -23.15 57.59 16.64
CA GLU A 1246 -22.26 56.46 17.01
C GLU A 1246 -22.01 55.54 15.81
N GLN A 1247 -23.06 55.19 15.06
CA GLN A 1247 -23.02 54.14 14.04
C GLN A 1247 -24.11 54.32 12.98
N VAL A 1248 -23.83 53.90 11.74
CA VAL A 1248 -24.80 53.73 10.64
C VAL A 1248 -24.63 52.34 10.02
N ILE A 1249 -25.72 51.63 9.72
CA ILE A 1249 -25.74 50.37 8.97
C ILE A 1249 -26.74 50.49 7.81
N LEU A 1250 -26.33 50.12 6.60
CA LEU A 1250 -27.13 50.15 5.37
C LEU A 1250 -27.18 48.78 4.66
N ASP A 1251 -28.38 48.23 4.39
CA ASP A 1251 -28.58 47.11 3.43
C ASP A 1251 -28.71 47.69 2.03
N ARG A 1252 -27.62 47.61 1.26
CA ARG A 1252 -27.51 48.19 -0.09
C ARG A 1252 -27.09 47.15 -1.13
N GLN A 1253 -27.40 47.43 -2.39
CA GLN A 1253 -26.81 46.73 -3.52
C GLN A 1253 -25.33 47.14 -3.64
N ILE A 1254 -24.45 46.19 -3.94
CA ILE A 1254 -23.05 46.44 -4.23
C ILE A 1254 -22.95 47.08 -5.62
N GLN A 1255 -22.09 48.09 -5.75
CA GLN A 1255 -21.83 48.81 -6.99
C GLN A 1255 -20.86 48.05 -7.92
#